data_AF-A0A8I0P348-F1
#
_entry.id   AF-A0A8I0P348-F1
#
_cell.length_a   1.000
_cell.length_b   1.000
_cell.length_c   1.000
_cell.angle_alpha   90.00
_cell.angle_beta   90.00
_cell.angle_gamma   90.00
#
_symmetry.space_group_name_H-M   'P 1'
#
loop_
_entity.id
_entity.type
_entity.pdbx_description
1 polymer ?
#
loop_
_entity_poly.entity_id
_entity_poly.type
_entity_poly.pdbx_seq_one_letter_code
_entity_poly.pdbx_strand_id
1 'polypeptide(L)'
;MTGSGGSPGAADPLGESLAAAVRRTGARSGGVYLLDPEEATLGLIALCGVPVDAFAPWWRAPYSVHGPSQDAVRNERLVWVSSLEELARCYPRVAAGIPYQLAFAVHPLSEVRHCRGALLLMWAPGRSPRLSRRERGHIAFSARRIARVLDAAAVPPVIPDRPRFVPPHRAAPVPQSGRAAAEMVERLPLGTLAVDQGGCVTYVNAAAAGLLGRPAEQLLGTQPWQSLTWLDNIAYMDAYRTAMSSREAVALTVVRPPDHRLDLRLHTDDGGTSVLITPGVSSRAVAARPANTDDLSSRPAGAQPTLTGAPSQSRIHLLMALAAALTETLGVQDVVDLVAERILPAFGAHGMIMSTADAGRIQIIGHRGYDPAVIEQFDGLPTDADLTPAGRALTTGASSFFADRGELSRFYPRAPQITDKHAWAFLPLLSSGHPIGCLLLAYNEPHPFPAGERSILTPLAGLIAQALDRARLYDAKHNLAHALQQTLLPHALPTVTGLDVAARYLPASLGMDIGGDFYDLIRLTDTTAAAVIGDVQGHDITAAALMGQVRMAVHAHATAGATPDQVLARTDRDLADLNASRFVSCLYAHLDLGRRQATLASAGHPPPLVRHPDRRSHPVDIRPGPPLGIGVGSPVYPLTTLSLAPETLLALYTDGLVENPGIDLGNTIADLAHHLGQAGDLPLPQLLDSLVHHTRPTGRHTDDIALFLLRPHRTAAS
;
A
#
# COMPACT_ATOMS: atom_id res chain seq x y z
N MET A 1 -42.12 -3.29 8.76
CA MET A 1 -42.78 -4.59 9.00
C MET A 1 -41.93 -5.37 9.98
N THR A 2 -42.55 -5.75 11.08
CA THR A 2 -42.02 -6.50 12.22
C THR A 2 -41.71 -7.94 11.83
N GLY A 3 -40.44 -8.37 11.98
CA GLY A 3 -40.02 -9.77 11.95
C GLY A 3 -39.70 -10.22 13.37
N SER A 4 -40.58 -11.05 13.91
CA SER A 4 -40.69 -11.53 15.28
C SER A 4 -39.52 -12.39 15.77
N GLY A 5 -39.33 -12.37 17.09
CA GLY A 5 -38.33 -13.12 17.85
C GLY A 5 -38.22 -14.62 17.50
N GLY A 6 -36.98 -15.09 17.44
CA GLY A 6 -36.67 -16.51 17.50
C GLY A 6 -37.01 -17.05 18.89
N SER A 7 -37.80 -18.13 18.91
CA SER A 7 -38.20 -18.87 20.12
C SER A 7 -37.01 -19.18 21.04
N PRO A 8 -37.14 -19.00 22.37
CA PRO A 8 -36.22 -19.56 23.34
C PRO A 8 -36.48 -21.07 23.45
N GLY A 9 -35.80 -21.87 22.63
CA GLY A 9 -35.96 -23.32 22.65
C GLY A 9 -35.46 -24.12 21.44
N ALA A 10 -34.98 -23.48 20.37
CA ALA A 10 -34.25 -24.22 19.35
C ALA A 10 -32.86 -24.59 19.90
N ALA A 11 -32.58 -25.89 20.04
CA ALA A 11 -31.27 -26.37 20.43
C ALA A 11 -30.21 -25.74 19.50
N ASP A 12 -29.21 -25.08 20.09
CA ASP A 12 -28.09 -24.48 19.35
C ASP A 12 -26.84 -25.35 19.53
N PRO A 13 -26.76 -26.50 18.82
CA PRO A 13 -25.69 -27.47 19.05
C PRO A 13 -24.31 -26.88 18.71
N LEU A 14 -24.25 -25.91 17.80
CA LEU A 14 -23.01 -25.21 17.43
C LEU A 14 -22.58 -24.26 18.54
N GLY A 15 -23.47 -23.38 19.01
CA GLY A 15 -23.16 -22.47 20.11
C GLY A 15 -22.85 -23.20 21.42
N GLU A 16 -23.58 -24.27 21.74
CA GLU A 16 -23.28 -25.12 22.91
C GLU A 16 -21.90 -25.78 22.80
N SER A 17 -21.55 -26.29 21.61
CA SER A 17 -20.25 -26.92 21.37
C SER A 17 -19.11 -25.90 21.39
N LEU A 18 -19.32 -24.69 20.87
CA LEU A 18 -18.35 -23.59 20.94
C LEU A 18 -18.15 -23.13 22.39
N ALA A 19 -19.23 -22.91 23.14
CA ALA A 19 -19.15 -22.54 24.55
C ALA A 19 -18.45 -23.64 25.37
N ALA A 20 -18.72 -24.91 25.08
CA ALA A 20 -18.03 -26.05 25.70
C ALA A 20 -16.55 -26.12 25.33
N ALA A 21 -16.18 -25.77 24.09
CA ALA A 21 -14.81 -25.68 23.62
C ALA A 21 -14.03 -24.60 24.39
N VAL A 22 -14.62 -23.41 24.53
CA VAL A 22 -14.04 -22.29 25.31
C VAL A 22 -13.78 -22.73 26.75
N ARG A 23 -14.78 -23.36 27.41
CA ARG A 23 -14.62 -23.88 28.78
C ARG A 23 -13.55 -24.97 28.91
N ARG A 24 -13.59 -26.00 28.06
CA ARG A 24 -12.70 -27.17 28.14
C ARG A 24 -11.22 -26.82 27.94
N THR A 25 -10.98 -25.82 27.11
CA THR A 25 -9.64 -25.35 26.77
C THR A 25 -9.16 -24.22 27.70
N GLY A 26 -10.04 -23.74 28.58
CA GLY A 26 -9.79 -22.58 29.45
C GLY A 26 -9.58 -21.29 28.67
N ALA A 27 -10.06 -21.24 27.42
CA ALA A 27 -10.05 -20.03 26.61
C ALA A 27 -11.01 -19.00 27.21
N ARG A 28 -10.70 -17.71 27.01
CA ARG A 28 -11.59 -16.60 27.39
C ARG A 28 -12.70 -16.44 26.36
N SER A 29 -12.37 -16.67 25.11
CA SER A 29 -13.27 -16.53 23.97
C SER A 29 -12.90 -17.47 22.84
N GLY A 30 -13.80 -17.64 21.89
CA GLY A 30 -13.56 -18.49 20.73
C GLY A 30 -14.53 -18.21 19.60
N GLY A 31 -14.16 -18.59 18.38
CA GLY A 31 -14.98 -18.39 17.19
C GLY A 31 -14.83 -19.54 16.20
N VAL A 32 -15.78 -19.62 15.27
CA VAL A 32 -15.78 -20.64 14.20
C VAL A 32 -15.77 -19.94 12.85
N TYR A 33 -14.76 -20.22 12.04
CA TYR A 33 -14.66 -19.78 10.65
C TYR A 33 -15.06 -20.91 9.70
N LEU A 34 -15.71 -20.53 8.60
CA LEU A 34 -15.94 -21.40 7.44
C LEU A 34 -15.36 -20.75 6.18
N LEU A 35 -14.87 -21.59 5.27
CA LEU A 35 -14.38 -21.20 3.95
C LEU A 35 -15.55 -21.25 2.97
N ASP A 36 -15.81 -20.12 2.34
CA ASP A 36 -16.60 -20.04 1.12
C ASP A 36 -15.71 -20.38 -0.08
N PRO A 37 -15.95 -21.50 -0.79
CA PRO A 37 -15.17 -21.87 -1.95
C PRO A 37 -15.47 -21.00 -3.18
N GLU A 38 -16.64 -20.37 -3.27
CA GLU A 38 -17.02 -19.51 -4.41
C GLU A 38 -16.44 -18.11 -4.25
N GLU A 39 -16.54 -17.52 -3.06
CA GLU A 39 -15.97 -16.20 -2.75
C GLU A 39 -14.48 -16.25 -2.32
N ALA A 40 -13.90 -17.45 -2.21
CA ALA A 40 -12.55 -17.68 -1.70
C ALA A 40 -12.25 -16.90 -0.41
N THR A 41 -13.18 -16.93 0.55
CA THR A 41 -13.15 -16.11 1.77
C THR A 41 -13.41 -16.94 3.02
N LEU A 42 -12.65 -16.71 4.09
CA LEU A 42 -12.94 -17.26 5.41
C LEU A 42 -13.87 -16.31 6.17
N GLY A 43 -15.08 -16.76 6.49
CA GLY A 43 -16.09 -16.00 7.22
C GLY A 43 -16.37 -16.55 8.61
N LEU A 44 -16.44 -15.66 9.60
CA LEU A 44 -16.76 -15.98 10.99
C LEU A 44 -18.27 -16.19 11.15
N ILE A 45 -18.70 -17.39 11.53
CA ILE A 45 -20.13 -17.71 11.65
C ILE A 45 -20.66 -17.58 13.08
N ALA A 46 -19.79 -17.76 14.08
CA ALA A 46 -20.14 -17.67 15.49
C ALA A 46 -18.95 -17.19 16.33
N LEU A 47 -19.23 -16.38 17.34
CA LEU A 47 -18.24 -15.85 18.29
C LEU A 47 -18.77 -15.97 19.72
N CYS A 48 -17.97 -16.51 20.62
CA CYS A 48 -18.29 -16.74 22.02
C CYS A 48 -17.39 -15.88 22.92
N GLY A 49 -17.99 -15.17 23.87
CA GLY A 49 -17.28 -14.46 24.95
C GLY A 49 -16.69 -13.09 24.60
N VAL A 50 -16.93 -12.57 23.40
CA VAL A 50 -16.56 -11.21 22.98
C VAL A 50 -17.71 -10.62 22.14
N PRO A 51 -18.04 -9.32 22.28
CA PRO A 51 -19.02 -8.66 21.42
C PRO A 51 -18.65 -8.80 19.93
N VAL A 52 -19.62 -9.17 19.10
CA VAL A 52 -19.40 -9.46 17.68
C VAL A 52 -18.82 -8.25 16.93
N ASP A 53 -19.30 -7.04 17.24
CA ASP A 53 -18.88 -5.80 16.58
C ASP A 53 -17.44 -5.39 16.90
N ALA A 54 -16.91 -5.81 18.06
CA ALA A 54 -15.50 -5.62 18.38
C ALA A 54 -14.57 -6.45 17.48
N PHE A 55 -15.12 -7.42 16.75
CA PHE A 55 -14.40 -8.31 15.85
C PHE A 55 -14.70 -8.04 14.36
N ALA A 56 -15.41 -6.96 14.04
CA ALA A 56 -15.87 -6.61 12.69
C ALA A 56 -14.79 -6.65 11.58
N PRO A 57 -13.56 -6.13 11.81
CA PRO A 57 -12.50 -6.18 10.79
C PRO A 57 -12.08 -7.60 10.39
N TRP A 58 -12.43 -8.62 11.17
CA TRP A 58 -12.07 -10.02 10.95
C TRP A 58 -13.26 -10.92 10.69
N TRP A 59 -14.47 -10.38 10.48
CA TRP A 59 -15.62 -11.20 10.14
C TRP A 59 -15.43 -11.95 8.84
N ARG A 60 -14.76 -11.33 7.87
CA ARG A 60 -14.42 -11.92 6.58
C ARG A 60 -12.97 -11.59 6.26
N ALA A 61 -12.22 -12.60 5.84
CA ALA A 61 -10.84 -12.43 5.42
C ALA A 61 -10.57 -13.22 4.14
N PRO A 62 -9.99 -12.59 3.10
CA PRO A 62 -9.68 -13.30 1.86
C PRO A 62 -8.80 -14.52 2.13
N TYR A 63 -9.11 -15.64 1.49
CA TYR A 63 -8.39 -16.90 1.67
C TYR A 63 -6.99 -16.87 1.04
N SER A 64 -6.74 -15.95 0.10
CA SER A 64 -5.45 -15.74 -0.55
C SER A 64 -4.38 -15.15 0.39
N VAL A 65 -4.79 -14.40 1.42
CA VAL A 65 -3.89 -13.68 2.33
C VAL A 65 -3.22 -14.64 3.32
N HIS A 66 -1.94 -14.38 3.65
CA HIS A 66 -1.23 -15.09 4.70
C HIS A 66 -1.70 -14.65 6.09
N GLY A 67 -2.51 -15.49 6.74
CA GLY A 67 -3.03 -15.28 8.08
C GLY A 67 -3.16 -16.57 8.88
N PRO A 68 -3.25 -16.51 10.21
CA PRO A 68 -3.27 -17.70 11.07
C PRO A 68 -4.41 -18.68 10.75
N SER A 69 -5.60 -18.15 10.45
CA SER A 69 -6.76 -18.98 10.08
C SER A 69 -6.61 -19.60 8.70
N GLN A 70 -6.12 -18.81 7.73
CA GLN A 70 -5.84 -19.27 6.37
C GLN A 70 -4.78 -20.38 6.38
N ASP A 71 -3.69 -20.19 7.12
CA ASP A 71 -2.61 -21.16 7.23
C ASP A 71 -3.04 -22.45 7.96
N ALA A 72 -3.87 -22.33 8.99
CA ALA A 72 -4.40 -23.49 9.70
C ALA A 72 -5.26 -24.36 8.78
N VAL A 73 -6.14 -23.73 7.98
CA VAL A 73 -7.02 -24.41 7.02
C VAL A 73 -6.23 -24.96 5.83
N ARG A 74 -5.33 -24.15 5.25
CA ARG A 74 -4.56 -24.51 4.04
C ARG A 74 -3.59 -25.66 4.27
N ASN A 75 -2.92 -25.65 5.43
CA ASN A 75 -1.89 -26.64 5.78
C ASN A 75 -2.40 -27.74 6.72
N GLU A 76 -3.70 -27.74 7.05
CA GLU A 76 -4.35 -28.70 7.93
C GLU A 76 -3.60 -28.94 9.26
N ARG A 77 -3.09 -27.86 9.85
CA ARG A 77 -2.31 -27.89 11.10
C ARG A 77 -2.78 -26.88 12.13
N LEU A 78 -2.62 -27.24 13.40
CA LEU A 78 -2.81 -26.31 14.52
C LEU A 78 -1.77 -25.17 14.43
N VAL A 79 -2.26 -23.93 14.38
CA VAL A 79 -1.45 -22.72 14.54
C VAL A 79 -1.58 -22.25 15.99
N TRP A 80 -0.46 -22.11 16.68
CA TRP A 80 -0.38 -21.58 18.04
C TRP A 80 0.44 -20.30 18.03
N VAL A 81 -0.10 -19.26 18.64
CA VAL A 81 0.56 -17.97 18.81
C VAL A 81 0.46 -17.60 20.28
N SER A 82 1.60 -17.60 20.97
CA SER A 82 1.66 -17.38 22.42
C SER A 82 1.75 -15.91 22.82
N SER A 83 2.19 -15.04 21.90
CA SER A 83 2.39 -13.62 22.14
C SER A 83 2.21 -12.78 20.87
N LEU A 84 2.04 -11.48 21.07
CA LEU A 84 1.99 -10.50 19.99
C LEU A 84 3.31 -10.43 19.21
N GLU A 85 4.45 -10.67 19.86
CA GLU A 85 5.77 -10.75 19.19
C GLU A 85 5.85 -11.95 18.24
N GLU A 86 5.35 -13.11 18.69
CA GLU A 86 5.27 -14.29 17.84
C GLU A 86 4.28 -14.08 16.69
N LEU A 87 3.16 -13.38 16.95
CA LEU A 87 2.20 -12.98 15.92
C LEU A 87 2.85 -12.05 14.88
N ALA A 88 3.56 -11.02 15.33
CA ALA A 88 4.21 -10.05 14.46
C ALA A 88 5.31 -10.69 13.60
N ARG A 89 6.02 -11.68 14.15
CA ARG A 89 7.04 -12.43 13.43
C ARG A 89 6.45 -13.36 12.36
N CYS A 90 5.38 -14.08 12.67
CA CYS A 90 4.81 -15.10 11.78
C CYS A 90 3.73 -14.54 10.84
N TYR A 91 2.98 -13.52 11.27
CA TYR A 91 1.83 -12.93 10.57
C TYR A 91 1.79 -11.40 10.74
N PRO A 92 2.72 -10.64 10.14
CA PRO A 92 2.87 -9.19 10.38
C PRO A 92 1.61 -8.38 10.05
N ARG A 93 0.93 -8.70 8.94
CA ARG A 93 -0.32 -8.03 8.51
C ARG A 93 -1.47 -8.24 9.50
N VAL A 94 -1.57 -9.43 10.09
CA VAL A 94 -2.60 -9.74 11.09
C VAL A 94 -2.26 -9.11 12.44
N ALA A 95 -0.96 -9.09 12.79
CA ALA A 95 -0.47 -8.38 13.98
C ALA A 95 -0.73 -6.88 13.94
N ALA A 96 -0.67 -6.26 12.74
CA ALA A 96 -0.97 -4.84 12.55
C ALA A 96 -2.46 -4.52 12.79
N GLY A 97 -3.36 -5.48 12.59
CA GLY A 97 -4.79 -5.30 12.80
C GLY A 97 -5.23 -5.54 14.25
N ILE A 98 -4.57 -6.44 15.00
CA ILE A 98 -5.01 -6.94 16.32
C ILE A 98 -4.28 -6.19 17.45
N PRO A 99 -4.92 -5.21 18.14
CA PRO A 99 -4.23 -4.28 19.03
C PRO A 99 -4.18 -4.75 20.51
N TYR A 100 -4.36 -6.04 20.80
CA TYR A 100 -4.36 -6.58 22.17
C TYR A 100 -3.34 -7.69 22.34
N GLN A 101 -2.72 -7.75 23.53
CA GLN A 101 -1.94 -8.91 23.92
C GLN A 101 -2.86 -10.09 24.20
N LEU A 102 -2.89 -11.06 23.28
CA LEU A 102 -3.69 -12.26 23.40
C LEU A 102 -2.89 -13.46 22.89
N ALA A 103 -3.00 -14.59 23.58
CA ALA A 103 -2.53 -15.86 23.06
C ALA A 103 -3.68 -16.55 22.36
N PHE A 104 -3.47 -17.16 21.20
CA PHE A 104 -4.54 -17.84 20.49
C PHE A 104 -4.08 -19.09 19.74
N ALA A 105 -5.05 -19.96 19.52
CA ALA A 105 -4.90 -21.20 18.79
C ALA A 105 -5.93 -21.23 17.68
N VAL A 106 -5.50 -21.61 16.47
CA VAL A 106 -6.40 -21.88 15.36
C VAL A 106 -6.22 -23.32 14.93
N HIS A 107 -7.29 -24.10 15.05
CA HIS A 107 -7.29 -25.52 14.69
C HIS A 107 -8.21 -25.76 13.49
N PRO A 108 -7.75 -26.44 12.43
CA PRO A 108 -8.60 -26.75 11.28
C PRO A 108 -9.72 -27.72 11.67
N LEU A 109 -10.84 -27.61 10.96
CA LEU A 109 -11.98 -28.52 11.01
C LEU A 109 -11.84 -29.51 9.84
N SER A 110 -10.94 -30.50 9.97
CA SER A 110 -10.52 -31.39 8.86
C SER A 110 -11.49 -32.53 8.51
N GLU A 111 -12.61 -32.68 9.23
CA GLU A 111 -13.52 -33.84 9.09
C GLU A 111 -14.87 -33.48 8.44
N VAL A 112 -15.08 -32.23 8.01
CA VAL A 112 -16.39 -31.74 7.53
C VAL A 112 -16.61 -32.02 6.04
N ARG A 113 -17.71 -32.69 5.68
CA ARG A 113 -18.02 -33.16 4.31
C ARG A 113 -18.31 -32.05 3.29
N HIS A 114 -18.84 -30.91 3.73
CA HIS A 114 -19.36 -29.86 2.83
C HIS A 114 -18.72 -28.46 3.05
N CYS A 115 -17.95 -28.24 4.12
CA CYS A 115 -17.39 -26.92 4.44
C CYS A 115 -16.01 -27.05 5.09
N ARG A 116 -14.97 -26.41 4.56
CA ARG A 116 -13.67 -26.32 5.27
C ARG A 116 -13.71 -25.14 6.25
N GLY A 117 -13.02 -25.22 7.38
CA GLY A 117 -13.11 -24.16 8.39
C GLY A 117 -12.10 -24.30 9.52
N ALA A 118 -12.19 -23.42 10.51
CA ALA A 118 -11.29 -23.40 11.66
C ALA A 118 -11.99 -23.00 12.96
N LEU A 119 -11.55 -23.62 14.06
CA LEU A 119 -11.84 -23.20 15.43
C LEU A 119 -10.76 -22.22 15.91
N LEU A 120 -11.15 -20.99 16.21
CA LEU A 120 -10.33 -19.99 16.90
C LEU A 120 -10.61 -20.04 18.40
N LEU A 121 -9.55 -20.09 19.21
CA LEU A 121 -9.62 -19.98 20.67
C LEU A 121 -8.63 -18.93 21.14
N MET A 122 -9.05 -18.06 22.05
CA MET A 122 -8.26 -16.92 22.53
C MET A 122 -8.16 -16.92 24.06
N TRP A 123 -6.97 -16.59 24.57
CA TRP A 123 -6.61 -16.55 25.98
C TRP A 123 -5.97 -15.21 26.36
N ALA A 124 -5.89 -14.99 27.67
CA ALA A 124 -5.05 -13.96 28.27
C ALA A 124 -3.60 -14.03 27.75
N PRO A 125 -2.87 -12.91 27.75
CA PRO A 125 -1.44 -12.91 27.50
C PRO A 125 -0.66 -13.65 28.61
N GLY A 126 0.61 -13.98 28.35
CA GLY A 126 1.50 -14.64 29.32
C GLY A 126 1.42 -16.17 29.36
N ARG A 127 0.96 -16.81 28.28
CA ARG A 127 0.98 -18.28 28.15
C ARG A 127 2.35 -18.80 27.71
N SER A 128 2.60 -20.08 27.99
CA SER A 128 3.81 -20.77 27.53
C SER A 128 3.92 -20.73 26.00
N PRO A 129 5.13 -20.54 25.44
CA PRO A 129 5.39 -20.61 24.00
C PRO A 129 5.03 -21.96 23.37
N ARG A 130 4.93 -23.02 24.18
CA ARG A 130 4.59 -24.36 23.70
C ARG A 130 3.36 -24.90 24.43
N LEU A 131 2.38 -25.35 23.65
CA LEU A 131 1.22 -26.09 24.17
C LEU A 131 1.64 -27.49 24.65
N SER A 132 1.20 -27.85 25.85
CA SER A 132 1.32 -29.21 26.37
C SER A 132 0.57 -30.23 25.50
N ARG A 133 0.93 -31.51 25.61
CA ARG A 133 0.22 -32.60 24.90
C ARG A 133 -1.26 -32.64 25.28
N ARG A 134 -1.59 -32.33 26.54
CA ARG A 134 -2.95 -32.28 27.07
C ARG A 134 -3.76 -31.13 26.47
N GLU A 135 -3.19 -29.93 26.40
CA GLU A 135 -3.85 -28.75 25.80
C GLU A 135 -4.12 -28.96 24.31
N ARG A 136 -3.13 -29.47 23.56
CA ARG A 136 -3.33 -29.85 22.15
C ARG A 136 -4.44 -30.88 21.98
N GLY A 137 -4.49 -31.88 22.86
CA GLY A 137 -5.57 -32.87 22.89
C GLY A 137 -6.95 -32.26 23.14
N HIS A 138 -7.06 -31.30 24.07
CA HIS A 138 -8.33 -30.62 24.36
C HIS A 138 -8.80 -29.73 23.19
N ILE A 139 -7.87 -29.03 22.52
CA ILE A 139 -8.18 -28.21 21.34
C ILE A 139 -8.65 -29.10 20.18
N ALA A 140 -7.89 -30.15 19.85
CA ALA A 140 -8.23 -31.09 18.78
C ALA A 140 -9.57 -31.80 19.03
N PHE A 141 -9.82 -32.23 20.28
CA PHE A 141 -11.11 -32.81 20.65
C PHE A 141 -12.27 -31.83 20.44
N SER A 142 -12.08 -30.56 20.80
CA SER A 142 -13.11 -29.52 20.66
C SER A 142 -13.39 -29.19 19.19
N ALA A 143 -12.34 -29.12 18.36
CA ALA A 143 -12.45 -28.96 16.91
C ALA A 143 -13.23 -30.12 16.27
N ARG A 144 -12.93 -31.38 16.62
CA ARG A 144 -13.68 -32.56 16.13
C ARG A 144 -15.14 -32.54 16.53
N ARG A 145 -15.45 -32.09 17.76
CA ARG A 145 -16.83 -31.99 18.22
C ARG A 145 -17.62 -30.96 17.42
N ILE A 146 -17.01 -29.80 17.12
CA ILE A 146 -17.61 -28.77 16.27
C ILE A 146 -17.79 -29.28 14.83
N ALA A 147 -16.77 -29.95 14.27
CA ALA A 147 -16.87 -30.57 12.95
C ALA A 147 -18.05 -31.53 12.83
N ARG A 148 -18.24 -32.44 13.80
CA ARG A 148 -19.39 -33.36 13.81
C ARG A 148 -20.74 -32.66 13.88
N VAL A 149 -20.83 -31.52 14.57
CA VAL A 149 -22.07 -30.74 14.63
C VAL A 149 -22.37 -30.11 13.27
N LEU A 150 -21.33 -29.61 12.58
CA LEU A 150 -21.47 -29.06 11.23
C LEU A 150 -21.83 -30.16 10.21
N ASP A 151 -21.26 -31.37 10.34
CA ASP A 151 -21.59 -32.52 9.47
C ASP A 151 -22.99 -33.08 9.68
N ALA A 152 -23.50 -33.00 10.92
CA ALA A 152 -24.84 -33.47 11.26
C ALA A 152 -25.94 -32.48 10.85
N ALA A 153 -25.58 -31.26 10.41
CA ALA A 153 -26.53 -30.26 9.96
C ALA A 153 -27.14 -30.66 8.61
N ALA A 154 -28.47 -30.60 8.50
CA ALA A 154 -29.20 -30.98 7.29
C ALA A 154 -28.99 -30.00 6.12
N VAL A 155 -28.58 -28.76 6.41
CA VAL A 155 -28.30 -27.71 5.43
C VAL A 155 -26.87 -27.20 5.66
N PRO A 156 -26.08 -26.96 4.59
CA PRO A 156 -24.76 -26.37 4.72
C PRO A 156 -24.84 -25.02 5.45
N PRO A 157 -24.00 -24.78 6.47
CA PRO A 157 -23.95 -23.50 7.17
C PRO A 157 -23.52 -22.37 6.23
N VAL A 158 -24.35 -21.33 6.13
CA VAL A 158 -24.08 -20.13 5.34
C VAL A 158 -23.30 -19.11 6.18
N ILE A 159 -22.37 -18.39 5.57
CA ILE A 159 -21.64 -17.30 6.21
C ILE A 159 -22.58 -16.09 6.36
N PRO A 160 -22.93 -15.67 7.59
CA PRO A 160 -23.81 -14.54 7.79
C PRO A 160 -23.07 -13.21 7.60
N ASP A 161 -23.79 -12.13 7.29
CA ASP A 161 -23.22 -10.77 7.24
C ASP A 161 -22.75 -10.28 8.61
N ARG A 162 -23.41 -10.76 9.68
CA ARG A 162 -23.02 -10.53 11.07
C ARG A 162 -22.91 -11.87 11.80
N PRO A 163 -21.75 -12.21 12.38
CA PRO A 163 -21.58 -13.45 13.13
C PRO A 163 -22.57 -13.57 14.28
N ARG A 164 -22.94 -14.81 14.61
CA ARG A 164 -23.81 -15.07 15.76
C ARG A 164 -23.02 -14.94 17.07
N PHE A 165 -23.55 -14.17 18.02
CA PHE A 165 -23.02 -14.15 19.38
C PHE A 165 -23.46 -15.39 20.16
N VAL A 166 -22.52 -16.03 20.85
CA VAL A 166 -22.75 -17.19 21.72
C VAL A 166 -22.41 -16.80 23.16
N PRO A 167 -23.37 -16.82 24.10
CA PRO A 167 -23.09 -16.47 25.48
C PRO A 167 -22.20 -17.53 26.15
N PRO A 168 -21.17 -17.14 26.92
CA PRO A 168 -20.43 -18.06 27.77
C PRO A 168 -21.36 -18.63 28.85
N HIS A 169 -21.28 -19.94 29.07
CA HIS A 169 -22.14 -20.63 30.04
C HIS A 169 -21.67 -20.35 31.48
N ARG A 170 -22.56 -19.79 32.33
CA ARG A 170 -22.26 -19.41 33.72
C ARG A 170 -22.88 -20.40 34.72
N ALA A 171 -22.24 -20.59 35.86
CA ALA A 171 -22.92 -21.12 37.05
C ALA A 171 -23.79 -20.00 37.65
N ALA A 172 -25.02 -20.30 38.04
CA ALA A 172 -25.95 -19.31 38.59
C ALA A 172 -25.44 -18.79 39.95
N PRO A 173 -25.30 -17.47 40.15
CA PRO A 173 -24.98 -16.92 41.46
C PRO A 173 -26.18 -17.02 42.42
N VAL A 174 -25.87 -17.17 43.71
CA VAL A 174 -26.81 -17.24 44.85
C VAL A 174 -27.65 -15.95 44.92
N PRO A 175 -28.97 -16.01 45.19
CA PRO A 175 -29.82 -14.83 45.14
C PRO A 175 -29.64 -13.96 46.40
N GLN A 176 -28.90 -12.87 46.27
CA GLN A 176 -29.22 -11.65 47.01
C GLN A 176 -30.25 -10.87 46.20
N SER A 177 -31.22 -10.23 46.87
CA SER A 177 -32.28 -9.47 46.21
C SER A 177 -31.68 -8.35 45.35
N GLY A 178 -31.58 -8.54 44.03
CA GLY A 178 -30.94 -7.59 43.10
C GLY A 178 -31.53 -6.17 43.18
N ARG A 179 -32.77 -6.06 43.65
CA ARG A 179 -33.43 -4.79 43.97
C ARG A 179 -32.75 -4.00 45.10
N ALA A 180 -32.31 -4.66 46.16
CA ALA A 180 -31.62 -4.00 47.28
C ALA A 180 -30.23 -3.49 46.88
N ALA A 181 -29.53 -4.23 45.99
CA ALA A 181 -28.26 -3.79 45.41
C ALA A 181 -28.44 -2.59 44.47
N ALA A 182 -29.47 -2.59 43.63
CA ALA A 182 -29.81 -1.44 42.78
C ALA A 182 -30.17 -0.21 43.63
N GLU A 183 -31.00 -0.36 44.66
CA GLU A 183 -31.36 0.73 45.59
C GLU A 183 -30.16 1.26 46.40
N MET A 184 -29.13 0.44 46.64
CA MET A 184 -27.87 0.87 47.23
C MET A 184 -27.05 1.72 46.25
N VAL A 185 -26.90 1.26 45.01
CA VAL A 185 -26.11 1.96 43.98
C VAL A 185 -26.79 3.28 43.55
N GLU A 186 -28.12 3.34 43.57
CA GLU A 186 -28.89 4.56 43.30
C GLU A 186 -28.60 5.69 44.29
N ARG A 187 -28.22 5.34 45.53
CA ARG A 187 -27.88 6.30 46.59
C ARG A 187 -26.43 6.78 46.52
N LEU A 188 -25.59 6.20 45.66
CA LEU A 188 -24.19 6.60 45.54
C LEU A 188 -24.09 7.94 44.79
N PRO A 189 -23.25 8.89 45.25
CA PRO A 189 -23.04 10.17 44.57
C PRO A 189 -22.12 10.05 43.34
N LEU A 190 -22.00 8.85 42.77
CA LEU A 190 -21.14 8.51 41.65
C LEU A 190 -22.01 7.97 40.52
N GLY A 191 -21.71 8.36 39.28
CA GLY A 191 -22.40 7.78 38.15
C GLY A 191 -21.98 6.32 37.96
N THR A 192 -22.94 5.41 37.88
CA THR A 192 -22.67 4.01 37.59
C THR A 192 -23.53 3.56 36.41
N LEU A 193 -22.90 2.86 35.48
CA LEU A 193 -23.54 2.29 34.31
C LEU A 193 -23.05 0.85 34.14
N ALA A 194 -23.95 -0.09 33.87
CA ALA A 194 -23.60 -1.47 33.58
C ALA A 194 -23.94 -1.80 32.13
N VAL A 195 -23.03 -2.51 31.47
CA VAL A 195 -23.16 -2.97 30.09
C VAL A 195 -23.12 -4.50 30.11
N ASP A 196 -24.04 -5.15 29.42
CA ASP A 196 -23.99 -6.59 29.25
C ASP A 196 -22.86 -7.04 28.30
N GLN A 197 -22.73 -8.35 28.13
CA GLN A 197 -21.75 -8.95 27.22
C GLN A 197 -22.06 -8.66 25.73
N GLY A 198 -23.27 -8.22 25.40
CA GLY A 198 -23.66 -7.78 24.06
C GLY A 198 -23.32 -6.31 23.77
N GLY A 199 -22.82 -5.58 24.78
CA GLY A 199 -22.50 -4.16 24.67
C GLY A 199 -23.69 -3.22 24.94
N CYS A 200 -24.82 -3.75 25.42
CA CYS A 200 -26.01 -2.96 25.71
C CYS A 200 -26.07 -2.54 27.17
N VAL A 201 -26.49 -1.29 27.44
CA VAL A 201 -26.65 -0.78 28.80
C VAL A 201 -27.82 -1.50 29.49
N THR A 202 -27.54 -2.16 30.61
CA THR A 202 -28.53 -2.91 31.39
C THR A 202 -28.91 -2.22 32.70
N TYR A 203 -28.08 -1.30 33.17
CA TYR A 203 -28.34 -0.49 34.35
C TYR A 203 -27.67 0.87 34.22
N VAL A 204 -28.34 1.91 34.70
CA VAL A 204 -27.80 3.26 34.82
C VAL A 204 -28.48 3.94 36.01
N ASN A 205 -27.69 4.49 36.93
CA ASN A 205 -28.25 5.23 38.08
C ASN A 205 -28.52 6.71 37.72
N ALA A 206 -29.30 7.41 38.54
CA ALA A 206 -29.64 8.82 38.32
C ALA A 206 -28.41 9.72 38.22
N ALA A 207 -27.36 9.45 38.99
CA ALA A 207 -26.10 10.21 38.92
C ALA A 207 -25.41 10.05 37.55
N ALA A 208 -25.38 8.84 36.99
CA ALA A 208 -24.83 8.62 35.65
C ALA A 208 -25.68 9.29 34.57
N ALA A 209 -27.01 9.18 34.65
CA ALA A 209 -27.91 9.86 33.71
C ALA A 209 -27.69 11.39 33.73
N GLY A 210 -27.50 11.98 34.91
CA GLY A 210 -27.18 13.40 35.07
C GLY A 210 -25.82 13.79 34.48
N LEU A 211 -24.76 13.02 34.78
CA LEU A 211 -23.40 13.29 34.28
C LEU A 211 -23.27 13.12 32.77
N LEU A 212 -23.91 12.08 32.21
CA LEU A 212 -23.96 11.80 30.78
C LEU A 212 -24.91 12.77 30.04
N GLY A 213 -25.80 13.43 30.78
CA GLY A 213 -26.78 14.39 30.27
C GLY A 213 -27.81 13.76 29.36
N ARG A 214 -28.19 12.51 29.63
CA ARG A 214 -29.29 11.80 28.98
C ARG A 214 -30.10 11.01 30.01
N PRO A 215 -31.43 10.98 29.88
CA PRO A 215 -32.27 10.22 30.81
C PRO A 215 -32.03 8.72 30.67
N ALA A 216 -32.15 7.99 31.78
CA ALA A 216 -31.92 6.54 31.86
C ALA A 216 -32.67 5.75 30.79
N GLU A 217 -33.93 6.13 30.52
CA GLU A 217 -34.82 5.50 29.53
C GLU A 217 -34.26 5.52 28.10
N GLN A 218 -33.42 6.50 27.77
CA GLN A 218 -32.78 6.60 26.45
C GLN A 218 -31.44 5.83 26.38
N LEU A 219 -30.86 5.47 27.53
CA LEU A 219 -29.61 4.75 27.60
C LEU A 219 -29.85 3.24 27.68
N LEU A 220 -30.85 2.81 28.45
CA LEU A 220 -31.17 1.41 28.67
C LEU A 220 -31.49 0.68 27.35
N GLY A 221 -30.89 -0.49 27.17
CA GLY A 221 -31.06 -1.34 25.99
C GLY A 221 -30.29 -0.88 24.74
N THR A 222 -29.57 0.24 24.80
CA THR A 222 -28.76 0.77 23.69
C THR A 222 -27.27 0.55 23.94
N GLN A 223 -26.44 0.61 22.88
CA GLN A 223 -25.00 0.68 23.05
C GLN A 223 -24.60 2.11 23.46
N PRO A 224 -23.62 2.31 24.39
CA PRO A 224 -23.28 3.64 24.90
C PRO A 224 -23.00 4.69 23.81
N TRP A 225 -22.29 4.35 22.73
CA TRP A 225 -21.97 5.26 21.62
C TRP A 225 -23.16 5.57 20.71
N GLN A 226 -24.19 4.72 20.66
CA GLN A 226 -25.42 5.00 19.89
C GLN A 226 -26.23 6.12 20.54
N SER A 227 -26.33 6.07 21.87
CA SER A 227 -27.08 7.07 22.63
C SER A 227 -26.21 8.27 23.03
N LEU A 228 -24.89 8.10 23.13
CA LEU A 228 -23.92 9.15 23.43
C LEU A 228 -22.93 9.25 22.26
N THR A 229 -23.32 9.94 21.19
CA THR A 229 -22.51 10.07 19.97
C THR A 229 -21.13 10.70 20.19
N TRP A 230 -20.95 11.48 21.26
CA TRP A 230 -19.64 12.02 21.67
C TRP A 230 -18.69 10.98 22.27
N LEU A 231 -19.19 9.78 22.58
CA LEU A 231 -18.38 8.59 22.90
C LEU A 231 -18.03 7.75 21.66
N ASP A 232 -18.57 8.07 20.48
CA ASP A 232 -18.23 7.39 19.22
C ASP A 232 -16.88 7.90 18.69
N ASN A 233 -15.82 7.63 19.46
CA ASN A 233 -14.46 8.00 19.12
C ASN A 233 -13.51 6.84 19.38
N ILE A 234 -12.39 6.87 18.67
CA ILE A 234 -11.37 5.80 18.69
C ILE A 234 -10.85 5.57 20.11
N ALA A 235 -10.66 6.64 20.90
CA ALA A 235 -10.11 6.53 22.26
C ALA A 235 -11.04 5.78 23.22
N TYR A 236 -12.35 6.03 23.18
CA TYR A 236 -13.33 5.30 23.98
C TYR A 236 -13.45 3.84 23.53
N MET A 237 -13.53 3.61 22.22
CA MET A 237 -13.65 2.26 21.66
C MET A 237 -12.43 1.40 21.98
N ASP A 238 -11.22 1.97 21.92
CA ASP A 238 -10.00 1.26 22.26
C ASP A 238 -9.88 1.01 23.77
N ALA A 239 -10.29 1.95 24.62
CA ALA A 239 -10.33 1.74 26.07
C ALA A 239 -11.33 0.63 26.46
N TYR A 240 -12.51 0.61 25.83
CA TYR A 240 -13.51 -0.43 26.02
C TYR A 240 -12.99 -1.81 25.60
N ARG A 241 -12.38 -1.91 24.40
CA ARG A 241 -11.82 -3.18 23.92
C ARG A 241 -10.60 -3.63 24.74
N THR A 242 -9.78 -2.70 25.23
CA THR A 242 -8.68 -2.99 26.16
C THR A 242 -9.23 -3.59 27.45
N ALA A 243 -10.26 -2.98 28.05
CA ALA A 243 -10.89 -3.47 29.26
C ALA A 243 -11.50 -4.88 29.07
N MET A 244 -12.03 -5.19 27.87
CA MET A 244 -12.57 -6.52 27.54
C MET A 244 -11.46 -7.58 27.43
N SER A 245 -10.35 -7.24 26.79
CA SER A 245 -9.28 -8.20 26.49
C SER A 245 -8.36 -8.46 27.70
N SER A 246 -7.98 -7.41 28.44
CA SER A 246 -7.07 -7.51 29.58
C SER A 246 -7.78 -7.99 30.85
N ARG A 247 -9.03 -7.55 31.08
CA ARG A 247 -9.76 -7.58 32.36
C ARG A 247 -9.12 -6.74 33.47
N GLU A 248 -8.21 -5.84 33.12
CA GLU A 248 -7.73 -4.82 34.05
C GLU A 248 -8.70 -3.63 34.07
N ALA A 249 -8.72 -2.91 35.20
CA ALA A 249 -9.50 -1.69 35.30
C ALA A 249 -8.89 -0.63 34.37
N VAL A 250 -9.65 -0.18 33.38
CA VAL A 250 -9.20 0.86 32.43
C VAL A 250 -9.86 2.18 32.80
N ALA A 251 -9.04 3.22 32.96
CA ALA A 251 -9.52 4.58 33.21
C ALA A 251 -9.32 5.45 31.96
N LEU A 252 -10.32 6.27 31.62
CA LEU A 252 -10.21 7.28 30.56
C LEU A 252 -10.97 8.55 30.92
N THR A 253 -10.47 9.70 30.47
CA THR A 253 -11.17 10.98 30.57
C THR A 253 -11.81 11.31 29.24
N VAL A 254 -13.11 11.59 29.24
CA VAL A 254 -13.89 12.00 28.08
C VAL A 254 -14.45 13.40 28.29
N VAL A 255 -14.78 14.09 27.20
CA VAL A 255 -15.41 15.40 27.24
C VAL A 255 -16.82 15.29 26.66
N ARG A 256 -17.82 15.54 27.48
CA ARG A 256 -19.20 15.72 27.05
C ARG A 256 -19.40 17.18 26.63
N PRO A 257 -19.88 17.46 25.40
CA PRO A 257 -20.13 18.82 24.95
C PRO A 257 -21.14 19.59 25.85
N PRO A 258 -20.98 20.92 26.04
CA PRO A 258 -19.97 21.74 25.39
C PRO A 258 -18.56 21.69 26.01
N ASP A 259 -18.35 21.28 27.28
CA ASP A 259 -17.00 21.20 27.90
C ASP A 259 -16.96 20.41 29.24
N HIS A 260 -17.88 19.47 29.44
CA HIS A 260 -17.97 18.71 30.69
C HIS A 260 -17.01 17.52 30.68
N ARG A 261 -15.89 17.63 31.38
CA ARG A 261 -14.95 16.51 31.56
C ARG A 261 -15.55 15.47 32.49
N LEU A 262 -15.48 14.21 32.08
CA LEU A 262 -15.90 13.05 32.86
C LEU A 262 -14.77 12.03 32.88
N ASP A 263 -14.50 11.46 34.05
CA ASP A 263 -13.60 10.33 34.20
C ASP A 263 -14.42 9.04 34.26
N LEU A 264 -14.13 8.13 33.33
CA LEU A 264 -14.74 6.82 33.19
C LEU A 264 -13.75 5.76 33.71
N ARG A 265 -14.21 4.83 34.55
CA ARG A 265 -13.46 3.62 34.92
C ARG A 265 -14.25 2.38 34.55
N LEU A 266 -13.68 1.56 33.68
CA LEU A 266 -14.30 0.34 33.18
C LEU A 266 -13.72 -0.85 33.93
N HIS A 267 -14.61 -1.66 34.48
CA HIS A 267 -14.31 -2.91 35.18
C HIS A 267 -15.05 -4.04 34.48
N THR A 268 -14.30 -5.01 33.95
CA THR A 268 -14.85 -6.08 33.13
C THR A 268 -14.64 -7.43 33.77
N ASP A 269 -15.69 -8.26 33.76
CA ASP A 269 -15.61 -9.67 34.14
C ASP A 269 -16.38 -10.57 33.16
N ASP A 270 -16.57 -11.83 33.52
CA ASP A 270 -17.38 -12.80 32.77
C ASP A 270 -18.89 -12.48 32.77
N GLY A 271 -19.34 -11.41 33.41
CA GLY A 271 -20.74 -11.01 33.51
C GLY A 271 -21.10 -9.75 32.72
N GLY A 272 -20.12 -8.90 32.38
CA GLY A 272 -20.32 -7.65 31.65
C GLY A 272 -19.29 -6.60 32.02
N THR A 273 -19.61 -5.33 31.72
CA THR A 273 -18.77 -4.17 32.04
C THR A 273 -19.49 -3.28 33.04
N SER A 274 -18.86 -3.00 34.18
CA SER A 274 -19.29 -1.92 35.07
C SER A 274 -18.48 -0.67 34.79
N VAL A 275 -19.16 0.46 34.62
CA VAL A 275 -18.57 1.75 34.30
C VAL A 275 -18.87 2.72 35.43
N LEU A 276 -17.82 3.21 36.08
CA LEU A 276 -17.89 4.30 37.05
C LEU A 276 -17.64 5.63 36.33
N ILE A 277 -18.47 6.63 36.60
CA ILE A 277 -18.47 7.94 35.96
C ILE A 277 -18.37 9.01 37.05
N THR A 278 -17.34 9.83 36.96
CA THR A 278 -17.10 10.93 37.91
C THR A 278 -16.82 12.23 37.18
N PRO A 279 -17.20 13.40 37.74
CA PRO A 279 -16.79 14.69 37.19
C PRO A 279 -15.25 14.82 37.16
N GLY A 280 -14.70 15.26 36.03
CA GLY A 280 -13.28 15.60 35.93
C GLY A 280 -12.99 16.94 36.58
N VAL A 281 -11.96 17.03 37.41
CA VAL A 281 -11.62 18.27 38.13
C VAL A 281 -11.14 19.34 37.14
N SER A 282 -11.85 20.48 37.10
CA SER A 282 -11.43 21.68 36.36
C SER A 282 -10.45 22.51 37.21
N SER A 283 -9.25 22.75 36.71
CA SER A 283 -8.20 23.56 37.36
C SER A 283 -8.52 25.08 37.42
N ARG A 284 -9.78 25.49 37.60
CA ARG A 284 -10.19 26.90 37.55
C ARG A 284 -11.04 27.41 38.72
N ALA A 285 -11.11 26.66 39.83
CA ALA A 285 -11.79 27.11 41.05
C ALA A 285 -10.98 26.80 42.32
N VAL A 286 -9.82 27.45 42.49
CA VAL A 286 -9.15 27.56 43.80
C VAL A 286 -8.71 29.01 43.98
N ALA A 287 -9.67 29.88 44.33
CA ALA A 287 -9.39 31.22 44.84
C ALA A 287 -10.59 31.78 45.62
N ALA A 288 -10.87 31.23 46.81
CA ALA A 288 -11.56 31.93 47.89
C ALA A 288 -11.39 31.19 49.24
N ARG A 289 -10.44 31.72 50.04
CA ARG A 289 -10.17 31.68 51.52
C ARG A 289 -11.25 31.19 52.52
N PRO A 290 -10.94 31.05 53.84
CA PRO A 290 -9.65 30.97 54.56
C PRO A 290 -9.55 29.81 55.60
N ALA A 291 -8.39 29.72 56.26
CA ALA A 291 -7.93 28.70 57.21
C ALA A 291 -8.49 28.82 58.65
N ASN A 292 -8.63 27.68 59.36
CA ASN A 292 -7.99 27.43 60.68
C ASN A 292 -8.27 26.02 61.29
N THR A 293 -7.17 25.28 61.54
CA THR A 293 -6.78 24.55 62.77
C THR A 293 -7.69 23.46 63.36
N ASP A 294 -7.35 22.16 63.25
CA ASP A 294 -6.34 21.45 64.08
C ASP A 294 -6.42 19.90 63.90
N ASP A 295 -5.22 19.32 63.71
CA ASP A 295 -4.69 18.01 64.10
C ASP A 295 -5.42 16.67 63.84
N LEU A 296 -4.78 15.79 63.03
CA LEU A 296 -4.21 14.49 63.45
C LEU A 296 -3.74 13.62 62.25
N SER A 297 -2.42 13.59 62.06
CA SER A 297 -1.57 12.45 61.62
C SER A 297 -2.09 11.34 60.68
N SER A 298 -1.56 11.27 59.43
CA SER A 298 -0.82 10.09 58.89
C SER A 298 -0.42 10.18 57.40
N ARG A 299 0.91 10.32 57.16
CA ARG A 299 1.75 9.88 56.00
C ARG A 299 1.54 10.52 54.59
N PRO A 300 2.61 10.54 53.76
CA PRO A 300 2.94 11.71 52.94
C PRO A 300 2.25 11.75 51.56
N ALA A 301 1.89 12.97 51.18
CA ALA A 301 1.52 13.39 49.85
C ALA A 301 2.70 13.27 48.87
N GLY A 302 2.42 12.79 47.66
CA GLY A 302 3.38 12.69 46.58
C GLY A 302 2.83 11.96 45.36
N ALA A 303 1.71 12.42 44.79
CA ALA A 303 1.32 12.08 43.42
C ALA A 303 0.38 13.16 42.89
N GLN A 304 0.95 14.14 42.18
CA GLN A 304 0.19 15.04 41.32
C GLN A 304 -0.49 14.20 40.22
N PRO A 305 -1.73 14.48 39.81
CA PRO A 305 -2.34 13.82 38.68
C PRO A 305 -1.69 14.32 37.38
N THR A 306 -0.71 13.57 36.90
CA THR A 306 -0.20 13.69 35.53
C THR A 306 -1.26 13.22 34.54
N LEU A 307 -1.66 14.10 33.63
CA LEU A 307 -2.29 13.73 32.36
C LEU A 307 -1.23 12.99 31.52
N THR A 308 -1.09 11.67 31.72
CA THR A 308 -0.21 10.82 30.92
C THR A 308 -1.01 9.88 30.04
N GLY A 309 -1.09 10.23 28.77
CA GLY A 309 -0.88 9.33 27.63
C GLY A 309 -2.03 8.40 27.22
N ALA A 310 -2.35 8.41 25.93
CA ALA A 310 -2.63 7.14 25.25
C ALA A 310 -1.51 6.13 25.60
N PRO A 311 -1.84 4.86 25.88
CA PRO A 311 -0.87 3.87 26.33
C PRO A 311 0.30 3.78 25.36
N SER A 312 1.51 3.57 25.89
CA SER A 312 2.76 3.51 25.11
C SER A 312 2.72 2.52 23.95
N GLN A 313 1.86 1.49 24.03
CA GLN A 313 1.65 0.48 23.00
C GLN A 313 0.96 1.04 21.75
N SER A 314 -0.05 1.91 21.87
CA SER A 314 -0.74 2.52 20.71
C SER A 314 0.19 3.36 19.82
N ARG A 315 1.25 3.93 20.41
CA ARG A 315 2.26 4.74 19.70
C ARG A 315 3.16 3.88 18.84
N ILE A 316 3.62 2.75 19.38
CA ILE A 316 4.45 1.77 18.66
C ILE A 316 3.65 1.18 17.48
N HIS A 317 2.35 0.94 17.65
CA HIS A 317 1.49 0.41 16.60
C HIS A 317 1.29 1.36 15.42
N LEU A 318 1.03 2.64 15.67
CA LEU A 318 0.93 3.64 14.59
C LEU A 318 2.26 3.74 13.82
N LEU A 319 3.39 3.77 14.54
CA LEU A 319 4.72 3.80 13.93
C LEU A 319 5.02 2.53 13.13
N MET A 320 4.66 1.35 13.63
CA MET A 320 4.85 0.06 12.94
C MET A 320 3.99 -0.05 11.68
N ALA A 321 2.70 0.32 11.76
CA ALA A 321 1.80 0.27 10.62
C ALA A 321 2.23 1.25 9.52
N LEU A 322 2.65 2.46 9.91
CA LEU A 322 3.19 3.44 8.99
C LEU A 322 4.52 2.98 8.39
N ALA A 323 5.44 2.43 9.20
CA ALA A 323 6.72 1.90 8.70
C ALA A 323 6.50 0.77 7.66
N ALA A 324 5.55 -0.13 7.90
CA ALA A 324 5.21 -1.18 6.96
C ALA A 324 4.66 -0.61 5.64
N ALA A 325 3.70 0.31 5.70
CA ALA A 325 3.14 0.94 4.51
C ALA A 325 4.19 1.78 3.74
N LEU A 326 5.03 2.53 4.46
CA LEU A 326 6.14 3.30 3.90
C LEU A 326 7.25 2.42 3.32
N THR A 327 7.26 1.10 3.56
CA THR A 327 8.22 0.19 2.93
C THR A 327 7.77 -0.22 1.52
N GLU A 328 6.46 -0.20 1.26
CA GLU A 328 5.87 -0.58 -0.03
C GLU A 328 5.88 0.57 -1.06
N THR A 329 6.16 1.81 -0.65
CA THR A 329 6.21 2.98 -1.54
C THR A 329 7.50 3.05 -2.35
N LEU A 330 7.38 3.35 -3.65
CA LEU A 330 8.51 3.42 -4.59
C LEU A 330 8.88 4.87 -4.94
N GLY A 331 7.89 5.73 -5.23
CA GLY A 331 8.11 7.11 -5.66
C GLY A 331 7.81 8.17 -4.59
N VAL A 332 8.24 9.41 -4.82
CA VAL A 332 8.05 10.52 -3.87
C VAL A 332 6.56 10.82 -3.67
N GLN A 333 5.75 10.78 -4.74
CA GLN A 333 4.31 11.03 -4.64
C GLN A 333 3.58 9.95 -3.85
N ASP A 334 3.99 8.67 -3.96
CA ASP A 334 3.43 7.59 -3.15
C ASP A 334 3.61 7.86 -1.65
N VAL A 335 4.78 8.39 -1.27
CA VAL A 335 5.07 8.78 0.12
C VAL A 335 4.19 9.95 0.55
N VAL A 336 4.05 10.98 -0.31
CA VAL A 336 3.20 12.15 -0.05
C VAL A 336 1.75 11.73 0.17
N ASP A 337 1.18 10.92 -0.73
CA ASP A 337 -0.21 10.48 -0.64
C ASP A 337 -0.44 9.57 0.57
N LEU A 338 0.48 8.65 0.84
CA LEU A 338 0.38 7.78 2.03
C LEU A 338 0.38 8.61 3.32
N VAL A 339 1.26 9.62 3.41
CA VAL A 339 1.30 10.54 4.55
C VAL A 339 -0.01 11.33 4.63
N ALA A 340 -0.52 11.82 3.50
CA ALA A 340 -1.77 12.56 3.45
C ALA A 340 -2.97 11.73 3.94
N GLU A 341 -3.07 10.48 3.51
CA GLU A 341 -4.19 9.59 3.82
C GLU A 341 -4.14 9.00 5.22
N ARG A 342 -2.95 8.73 5.75
CA ARG A 342 -2.79 8.02 7.03
C ARG A 342 -2.48 8.94 8.20
N ILE A 343 -1.72 10.02 7.99
CA ILE A 343 -1.21 10.85 9.09
C ILE A 343 -2.12 12.03 9.36
N LEU A 344 -2.68 12.71 8.35
CA LEU A 344 -3.60 13.82 8.61
C LEU A 344 -4.79 13.39 9.49
N PRO A 345 -5.52 12.31 9.15
CA PRO A 345 -6.66 11.89 9.97
C PRO A 345 -6.23 11.40 11.36
N ALA A 346 -5.09 10.71 11.47
CA ALA A 346 -4.62 10.15 12.74
C ALA A 346 -4.28 11.22 13.79
N PHE A 347 -3.86 12.41 13.34
CA PHE A 347 -3.53 13.53 14.23
C PHE A 347 -4.55 14.67 14.20
N GLY A 348 -5.68 14.51 13.49
CA GLY A 348 -6.68 15.57 13.33
C GLY A 348 -6.15 16.82 12.62
N ALA A 349 -5.10 16.67 11.80
CA ALA A 349 -4.55 17.77 11.03
C ALA A 349 -5.45 18.07 9.82
N HIS A 350 -5.60 19.35 9.51
CA HIS A 350 -6.47 19.85 8.45
C HIS A 350 -5.70 20.28 7.20
N GLY A 351 -4.37 20.30 7.28
CA GLY A 351 -3.50 20.50 6.14
C GLY A 351 -2.11 19.94 6.38
N MET A 352 -1.41 19.65 5.29
CA MET A 352 0.00 19.31 5.30
C MET A 352 0.73 19.95 4.12
N ILE A 353 2.01 20.19 4.32
CA ILE A 353 2.96 20.52 3.24
C ILE A 353 4.20 19.67 3.48
N MET A 354 4.69 19.02 2.44
CA MET A 354 5.97 18.34 2.46
C MET A 354 6.91 19.07 1.50
N SER A 355 8.09 19.43 1.99
CA SER A 355 9.04 20.21 1.23
C SER A 355 10.46 19.69 1.38
N THR A 356 11.29 19.91 0.37
CA THR A 356 12.73 19.67 0.37
C THR A 356 13.50 21.00 0.28
N ALA A 357 14.82 20.93 0.34
CA ALA A 357 15.69 22.04 0.03
C ALA A 357 16.47 21.75 -1.26
N ASP A 358 16.51 22.73 -2.16
CA ASP A 358 17.34 22.72 -3.37
C ASP A 358 17.98 24.10 -3.56
N ALA A 359 19.29 24.14 -3.76
CA ALA A 359 20.08 25.38 -3.93
C ALA A 359 19.75 26.52 -2.93
N GLY A 360 19.47 26.18 -1.66
CA GLY A 360 19.12 27.16 -0.61
C GLY A 360 17.69 27.71 -0.68
N ARG A 361 16.83 27.07 -1.47
CA ARG A 361 15.40 27.38 -1.60
C ARG A 361 14.55 26.17 -1.22
N ILE A 362 13.39 26.45 -0.65
CA ILE A 362 12.37 25.45 -0.32
C ILE A 362 11.71 25.02 -1.64
N GLN A 363 11.60 23.71 -1.84
CA GLN A 363 10.81 23.12 -2.93
C GLN A 363 9.67 22.31 -2.35
N ILE A 364 8.43 22.62 -2.71
CA ILE A 364 7.27 21.87 -2.23
C ILE A 364 7.07 20.65 -3.12
N ILE A 365 7.14 19.45 -2.51
CA ILE A 365 6.99 18.17 -3.21
C ILE A 365 5.58 17.58 -3.08
N GLY A 366 4.77 18.12 -2.16
CA GLY A 366 3.39 17.68 -1.97
C GLY A 366 2.65 18.48 -0.91
N HIS A 367 1.32 18.60 -1.06
CA HIS A 367 0.48 19.30 -0.08
C HIS A 367 -0.95 18.74 -0.05
N ARG A 368 -1.65 18.96 1.07
CA ARG A 368 -3.09 18.66 1.24
C ARG A 368 -3.72 19.70 2.16
N GLY A 369 -4.98 20.06 1.94
CA GLY A 369 -5.71 20.99 2.81
C GLY A 369 -5.25 22.45 2.77
N TYR A 370 -4.51 22.81 1.72
CA TYR A 370 -4.05 24.16 1.38
C TYR A 370 -4.52 24.53 -0.04
N ASP A 371 -4.85 25.81 -0.24
CA ASP A 371 -5.16 26.37 -1.55
C ASP A 371 -3.88 26.43 -2.42
N PRO A 372 -3.92 26.02 -3.70
CA PRO A 372 -2.77 26.09 -4.60
C PRO A 372 -2.10 27.48 -4.67
N ALA A 373 -2.87 28.57 -4.62
CA ALA A 373 -2.32 29.93 -4.67
C ALA A 373 -1.49 30.29 -3.42
N VAL A 374 -1.75 29.60 -2.30
CA VAL A 374 -0.95 29.73 -1.07
C VAL A 374 0.35 28.93 -1.20
N ILE A 375 0.30 27.76 -1.85
CA ILE A 375 1.47 26.91 -2.08
C ILE A 375 2.48 27.59 -3.00
N GLU A 376 2.04 28.24 -4.07
CA GLU A 376 2.90 29.00 -4.98
C GLU A 376 3.68 30.12 -4.29
N GLN A 377 3.14 30.69 -3.20
CA GLN A 377 3.82 31.73 -2.41
C GLN A 377 4.87 31.15 -1.45
N PHE A 378 4.74 29.88 -1.07
CA PHE A 378 5.68 29.19 -0.20
C PHE A 378 6.80 28.50 -0.97
N ASP A 379 6.51 28.06 -2.20
CA ASP A 379 7.49 27.44 -3.06
C ASP A 379 8.58 28.45 -3.49
N GLY A 380 9.84 28.01 -3.47
CA GLY A 380 10.99 28.86 -3.81
C GLY A 380 11.45 29.85 -2.73
N LEU A 381 10.82 29.87 -1.55
CA LEU A 381 11.26 30.71 -0.41
C LEU A 381 12.67 30.32 0.07
N PRO A 382 13.47 31.24 0.63
CA PRO A 382 14.79 30.93 1.17
C PRO A 382 14.72 29.93 2.34
N THR A 383 15.69 29.02 2.43
CA THR A 383 15.83 28.08 3.56
C THR A 383 16.41 28.74 4.83
N ASP A 384 16.55 30.07 4.85
CA ASP A 384 17.06 30.82 5.99
C ASP A 384 16.19 30.61 7.24
N ALA A 385 16.84 30.23 8.35
CA ALA A 385 16.23 29.94 9.64
C ALA A 385 15.49 31.13 10.24
N ASP A 386 15.93 32.35 9.94
CA ASP A 386 15.38 33.59 10.47
C ASP A 386 14.17 34.08 9.66
N LEU A 387 14.01 33.59 8.43
CA LEU A 387 12.95 34.03 7.52
C LEU A 387 11.73 33.11 7.53
N THR A 388 11.91 31.80 7.68
CA THR A 388 10.80 30.85 7.63
C THR A 388 10.93 29.73 8.67
N PRO A 389 9.83 29.27 9.30
CA PRO A 389 9.89 28.14 10.23
C PRO A 389 10.29 26.83 9.53
N ALA A 390 9.90 26.64 8.27
CA ALA A 390 10.33 25.51 7.45
C ALA A 390 11.84 25.57 7.16
N GLY A 391 12.37 26.75 6.83
CA GLY A 391 13.82 27.00 6.70
C GLY A 391 14.57 26.70 7.99
N ARG A 392 14.02 27.07 9.14
CA ARG A 392 14.58 26.70 10.45
C ARG A 392 14.62 25.19 10.67
N ALA A 393 13.54 24.47 10.34
CA ALA A 393 13.55 23.00 10.44
C ALA A 393 14.60 22.37 9.50
N LEU A 394 14.74 22.90 8.28
CA LEU A 394 15.71 22.45 7.28
C LEU A 394 17.17 22.77 7.64
N THR A 395 17.43 23.85 8.36
CA THR A 395 18.80 24.27 8.74
C THR A 395 19.24 23.71 10.08
N THR A 396 18.34 23.69 11.07
CA THR A 396 18.66 23.28 12.45
C THR A 396 18.37 21.80 12.71
N GLY A 397 17.53 21.16 11.90
CA GLY A 397 17.06 19.80 12.16
C GLY A 397 16.21 19.66 13.41
N ALA A 398 15.67 20.76 13.95
CA ALA A 398 14.84 20.76 15.15
C ALA A 398 13.35 20.97 14.84
N SER A 399 12.49 20.18 15.49
CA SER A 399 11.04 20.34 15.41
C SER A 399 10.59 21.63 16.08
N SER A 400 9.67 22.35 15.44
CA SER A 400 9.05 23.58 15.99
C SER A 400 7.54 23.43 16.02
N PHE A 401 6.91 23.87 17.12
CA PHE A 401 5.47 23.75 17.34
C PHE A 401 4.92 25.12 17.74
N PHE A 402 3.86 25.56 17.07
CA PHE A 402 3.19 26.82 17.32
C PHE A 402 1.71 26.54 17.58
N ALA A 403 1.27 26.76 18.82
CA ALA A 403 -0.06 26.38 19.26
C ALA A 403 -1.16 27.32 18.76
N ASP A 404 -0.78 28.54 18.39
CA ASP A 404 -1.67 29.54 17.82
C ASP A 404 -0.94 30.51 16.86
N ARG A 405 -1.72 31.35 16.18
CA ARG A 405 -1.23 32.39 15.25
C ARG A 405 -0.34 33.42 15.93
N GLY A 406 -0.63 33.74 17.19
CA GLY A 406 0.12 34.69 18.00
C GLY A 406 1.53 34.17 18.27
N GLU A 407 1.68 32.91 18.67
CA GLU A 407 2.99 32.27 18.88
C GLU A 407 3.84 32.29 17.62
N LEU A 408 3.28 31.94 16.46
CA LEU A 408 4.01 31.99 15.20
C LEU A 408 4.44 33.41 14.86
N SER A 409 3.53 34.39 15.01
CA SER A 409 3.78 35.80 14.66
C SER A 409 4.90 36.46 15.47
N ARG A 410 5.13 36.01 16.71
CA ARG A 410 6.20 36.56 17.58
C ARG A 410 7.60 36.28 17.02
N PHE A 411 7.78 35.14 16.38
CA PHE A 411 9.06 34.73 15.81
C PHE A 411 9.12 35.01 14.30
N TYR A 412 7.98 34.93 13.60
CA TYR A 412 7.87 35.08 12.15
C TYR A 412 6.70 36.01 11.79
N PRO A 413 6.85 37.35 11.88
CA PRO A 413 5.74 38.30 11.77
C PRO A 413 5.00 38.28 10.43
N ARG A 414 5.67 37.86 9.35
CA ARG A 414 5.11 37.79 7.99
C ARG A 414 4.40 36.46 7.68
N ALA A 415 4.62 35.41 8.48
CA ALA A 415 4.14 34.06 8.19
C ALA A 415 2.61 33.85 8.35
N PRO A 416 1.92 34.42 9.38
CA PRO A 416 0.50 34.15 9.59
C PRO A 416 -0.42 34.76 8.51
N GLN A 417 0.03 35.77 7.76
CA GLN A 417 -0.84 36.55 6.86
C GLN A 417 -1.25 35.81 5.58
N ILE A 418 -0.65 34.65 5.33
CA ILE A 418 -0.69 33.93 4.05
C ILE A 418 -1.65 32.71 4.13
N THR A 419 -2.15 32.37 5.32
CA THR A 419 -2.95 31.16 5.53
C THR A 419 -4.06 31.39 6.57
N ASP A 420 -5.18 30.67 6.41
CA ASP A 420 -6.32 30.63 7.32
C ASP A 420 -6.12 29.70 8.54
N LYS A 421 -5.00 28.97 8.59
CA LYS A 421 -4.69 28.02 9.68
C LYS A 421 -4.39 28.72 11.00
N HIS A 422 -4.61 28.02 12.10
CA HIS A 422 -4.46 28.54 13.45
C HIS A 422 -3.25 27.98 14.21
N ALA A 423 -2.82 26.75 13.93
CA ALA A 423 -1.67 26.12 14.61
C ALA A 423 -0.84 25.25 13.65
N TRP A 424 0.44 25.07 13.96
CA TRP A 424 1.39 24.38 13.08
C TRP A 424 2.44 23.55 13.82
N ALA A 425 2.75 22.38 13.27
CA ALA A 425 3.94 21.59 13.61
C ALA A 425 4.87 21.52 12.40
N PHE A 426 6.11 21.95 12.57
CA PHE A 426 7.18 21.85 11.59
C PHE A 426 8.12 20.73 12.04
N LEU A 427 8.12 19.64 11.28
CA LEU A 427 8.86 18.42 11.59
C LEU A 427 9.98 18.26 10.56
N PRO A 428 11.25 18.28 10.97
CA PRO A 428 12.35 18.02 10.06
C PRO A 428 12.34 16.54 9.65
N LEU A 429 12.47 16.29 8.36
CA LEU A 429 12.64 14.96 7.82
C LEU A 429 14.14 14.67 7.81
N LEU A 430 14.62 13.97 8.84
CA LEU A 430 16.04 13.68 9.04
C LEU A 430 16.40 12.31 8.48
N SER A 431 17.32 12.26 7.52
CA SER A 431 17.97 11.01 7.08
C SER A 431 19.45 11.07 7.42
N SER A 432 19.98 10.01 8.04
CA SER A 432 21.39 9.93 8.46
C SER A 432 21.89 11.17 9.22
N GLY A 433 21.03 11.75 10.08
CA GLY A 433 21.35 12.93 10.89
C GLY A 433 21.25 14.28 10.17
N HIS A 434 20.94 14.31 8.87
CA HIS A 434 20.83 15.53 8.07
C HIS A 434 19.39 15.79 7.63
N PRO A 435 18.89 17.05 7.69
CA PRO A 435 17.57 17.38 7.17
C PRO A 435 17.53 17.26 5.64
N ILE A 436 16.71 16.35 5.13
CA ILE A 436 16.46 16.19 3.69
C ILE A 436 15.16 16.89 3.25
N GLY A 437 14.33 17.30 4.23
CA GLY A 437 13.05 17.92 4.01
C GLY A 437 12.37 18.39 5.30
N CYS A 438 11.15 18.90 5.17
CA CYS A 438 10.28 19.27 6.27
C CYS A 438 8.85 18.80 5.98
N LEU A 439 8.22 18.19 6.98
CA LEU A 439 6.80 17.96 7.02
C LEU A 439 6.15 19.02 7.92
N LEU A 440 5.27 19.80 7.33
CA LEU A 440 4.40 20.74 8.01
C LEU A 440 3.03 20.08 8.20
N LEU A 441 2.51 20.09 9.43
CA LEU A 441 1.12 19.78 9.75
C LEU A 441 0.42 21.04 10.25
N ALA A 442 -0.80 21.27 9.79
CA ALA A 442 -1.56 22.48 10.12
C ALA A 442 -2.99 22.18 10.56
N TYR A 443 -3.52 23.06 11.41
CA TYR A 443 -4.81 22.90 12.07
C TYR A 443 -5.66 24.15 11.89
N ASN A 444 -6.97 23.97 11.73
CA ASN A 444 -7.92 25.08 11.59
C ASN A 444 -8.26 25.75 12.94
N GLU A 445 -7.89 25.13 14.06
CA GLU A 445 -8.12 25.63 15.42
C GLU A 445 -6.80 25.66 16.22
N PRO A 446 -6.70 26.43 17.32
CA PRO A 446 -5.55 26.39 18.21
C PRO A 446 -5.28 24.98 18.73
N HIS A 447 -4.02 24.55 18.71
CA HIS A 447 -3.63 23.18 19.04
C HIS A 447 -2.38 23.15 19.93
N PRO A 448 -2.47 22.81 21.24
CA PRO A 448 -1.38 23.01 22.20
C PRO A 448 -0.18 22.05 22.05
N PHE A 449 -0.27 21.02 21.19
CA PHE A 449 0.74 19.98 20.98
C PHE A 449 1.29 19.42 22.32
N PRO A 450 0.52 18.62 23.09
CA PRO A 450 1.01 18.00 24.31
C PRO A 450 2.29 17.16 24.09
N ALA A 451 3.13 17.04 25.13
CA ALA A 451 4.41 16.33 25.04
C ALA A 451 4.28 14.88 24.52
N GLY A 452 3.17 14.20 24.84
CA GLY A 452 2.87 12.87 24.32
C GLY A 452 2.70 12.83 22.80
N GLU A 453 2.07 13.84 22.21
CA GLU A 453 1.90 13.95 20.75
C GLU A 453 3.22 14.30 20.06
N ARG A 454 3.97 15.28 20.60
CA ARG A 454 5.30 15.65 20.09
C ARG A 454 6.27 14.46 20.07
N SER A 455 6.16 13.57 21.07
CA SER A 455 6.97 12.35 21.18
C SER A 455 6.68 11.30 20.09
N ILE A 456 5.53 11.39 19.41
CA ILE A 456 5.14 10.47 18.32
C ILE A 456 5.46 11.11 16.96
N LEU A 457 5.18 12.40 16.81
CA LEU A 457 5.43 13.14 15.57
C LEU A 457 6.92 13.11 15.17
N THR A 458 7.82 13.12 16.14
CA THR A 458 9.27 13.13 15.87
C THR A 458 9.78 11.80 15.30
N PRO A 459 9.55 10.62 15.93
CA PRO A 459 9.89 9.33 15.31
C PRO A 459 9.18 9.09 13.97
N LEU A 460 7.94 9.55 13.84
CA LEU A 460 7.16 9.44 12.62
C LEU A 460 7.81 10.23 11.47
N ALA A 461 8.26 11.45 11.74
CA ALA A 461 9.02 12.25 10.77
C ALA A 461 10.31 11.54 10.34
N GLY A 462 10.97 10.80 11.24
CA GLY A 462 12.12 9.95 10.91
C GLY A 462 11.78 8.81 9.95
N LEU A 463 10.65 8.13 10.13
CA LEU A 463 10.19 7.07 9.21
C LEU A 463 9.84 7.63 7.83
N ILE A 464 9.14 8.78 7.79
CA ILE A 464 8.84 9.46 6.52
C ILE A 464 10.13 9.90 5.84
N ALA A 465 11.10 10.42 6.59
CA ALA A 465 12.38 10.82 6.04
C ALA A 465 13.10 9.65 5.36
N GLN A 466 13.14 8.48 5.99
CA GLN A 466 13.76 7.28 5.39
C GLN A 466 13.04 6.85 4.10
N ALA A 467 11.71 6.87 4.10
CA ALA A 467 10.92 6.53 2.93
C ALA A 467 11.11 7.54 1.79
N LEU A 468 11.11 8.84 2.14
CA LEU A 468 11.31 9.93 1.20
C LEU A 468 12.72 9.91 0.61
N ASP A 469 13.75 9.63 1.40
CA ASP A 469 15.14 9.51 0.93
C ASP A 469 15.29 8.38 -0.09
N ARG A 470 14.72 7.21 0.24
CA ARG A 470 14.68 6.05 -0.66
C ARG A 470 13.91 6.37 -1.95
N ALA A 471 12.75 7.00 -1.83
CA ALA A 471 11.91 7.39 -2.96
C ALA A 471 12.60 8.42 -3.87
N ARG A 472 13.25 9.44 -3.30
CA ARG A 472 14.03 10.42 -4.07
C ARG A 472 15.17 9.76 -4.82
N LEU A 473 15.88 8.82 -4.20
CA LEU A 473 16.94 8.08 -4.89
C LEU A 473 16.39 7.21 -6.02
N TYR A 474 15.24 6.58 -5.81
CA TYR A 474 14.53 5.81 -6.83
C TYR A 474 14.13 6.70 -8.01
N ASP A 475 13.41 7.80 -7.75
CA ASP A 475 12.97 8.75 -8.78
C ASP A 475 14.17 9.38 -9.51
N ALA A 476 15.24 9.74 -8.81
CA ALA A 476 16.45 10.29 -9.43
C ALA A 476 17.13 9.27 -10.37
N LYS A 477 17.23 8.01 -9.95
CA LYS A 477 17.76 6.93 -10.79
C LYS A 477 16.87 6.68 -12.00
N HIS A 478 15.55 6.61 -11.79
CA HIS A 478 14.58 6.40 -12.85
C HIS A 478 14.58 7.54 -13.88
N ASN A 479 14.64 8.80 -13.42
CA ASN A 479 14.73 9.97 -14.29
C ASN A 479 16.06 10.00 -15.06
N LEU A 480 17.18 9.64 -14.43
CA LEU A 480 18.47 9.53 -15.10
C LEU A 480 18.47 8.43 -16.16
N ALA A 481 17.90 7.27 -15.84
CA ALA A 481 17.71 6.15 -16.76
C ALA A 481 16.92 6.58 -18.01
N HIS A 482 15.76 7.21 -17.80
CA HIS A 482 14.95 7.74 -18.90
C HIS A 482 15.66 8.83 -19.70
N ALA A 483 16.36 9.76 -19.05
CA ALA A 483 17.09 10.83 -19.74
C ALA A 483 18.23 10.24 -20.60
N LEU A 484 18.99 9.28 -20.07
CA LEU A 484 20.03 8.58 -20.84
C LEU A 484 19.43 7.90 -22.07
N GLN A 485 18.36 7.13 -21.88
CA GLN A 485 17.68 6.45 -22.98
C GLN A 485 17.21 7.42 -24.07
N GLN A 486 16.61 8.56 -23.69
CA GLN A 486 16.19 9.60 -24.63
C GLN A 486 17.35 10.23 -25.40
N THR A 487 18.54 10.36 -24.79
CA THR A 487 19.74 10.87 -25.48
C THR A 487 20.40 9.83 -26.39
N LEU A 488 20.22 8.55 -26.08
CA LEU A 488 20.83 7.44 -26.81
C LEU A 488 19.97 6.94 -27.97
N LEU A 489 18.75 7.44 -28.15
CA LEU A 489 17.90 7.25 -29.33
C LEU A 489 17.90 8.52 -30.21
N PRO A 490 17.55 8.42 -31.51
CA PRO A 490 17.50 9.60 -32.36
C PRO A 490 16.39 10.56 -31.88
N HIS A 491 16.72 11.81 -31.57
CA HIS A 491 15.71 12.82 -31.19
C HIS A 491 14.69 13.09 -32.32
N ALA A 492 15.17 13.00 -33.56
CA ALA A 492 14.35 13.06 -34.76
C ALA A 492 15.04 12.26 -35.87
N LEU A 493 14.25 11.61 -36.72
CA LEU A 493 14.78 10.92 -37.91
C LEU A 493 14.93 11.94 -39.06
N PRO A 494 16.01 11.87 -39.86
CA PRO A 494 16.20 12.75 -41.00
C PRO A 494 15.11 12.55 -42.05
N THR A 495 14.72 13.63 -42.72
CA THR A 495 13.83 13.54 -43.89
C THR A 495 14.62 13.05 -45.10
N VAL A 496 14.13 11.96 -45.72
CA VAL A 496 14.70 11.40 -46.96
C VAL A 496 13.66 11.55 -48.07
N THR A 497 14.00 12.26 -49.13
CA THR A 497 13.09 12.51 -50.25
C THR A 497 12.63 11.21 -50.89
N GLY A 498 11.31 11.00 -51.00
CA GLY A 498 10.75 9.77 -51.58
C GLY A 498 10.57 8.62 -50.58
N LEU A 499 10.76 8.86 -49.28
CA LEU A 499 10.62 7.86 -48.23
C LEU A 499 9.82 8.42 -47.04
N ASP A 500 8.65 7.86 -46.79
CA ASP A 500 7.90 8.07 -45.57
C ASP A 500 8.47 7.17 -44.47
N VAL A 501 8.61 7.74 -43.27
CA VAL A 501 9.23 7.05 -42.14
C VAL A 501 8.44 7.32 -40.87
N ALA A 502 8.24 6.29 -40.06
CA ALA A 502 7.71 6.43 -38.71
C ALA A 502 8.36 5.42 -37.77
N ALA A 503 8.68 5.83 -36.54
CA ALA A 503 9.21 4.96 -35.51
C ALA A 503 8.44 5.13 -34.20
N ARG A 504 8.35 4.04 -33.43
CA ARG A 504 7.82 4.03 -32.06
C ARG A 504 8.79 3.25 -31.19
N TYR A 505 9.07 3.81 -30.02
CA TYR A 505 9.81 3.16 -28.95
C TYR A 505 8.94 3.11 -27.71
N LEU A 506 8.78 1.93 -27.10
CA LEU A 506 8.02 1.72 -25.87
C LEU A 506 8.91 1.01 -24.86
N PRO A 507 9.26 1.66 -23.74
CA PRO A 507 10.08 1.03 -22.73
C PRO A 507 9.31 -0.06 -21.97
N ALA A 508 10.02 -1.06 -21.44
CA ALA A 508 9.45 -2.10 -20.59
C ALA A 508 8.72 -1.49 -19.37
N SER A 509 7.56 -2.06 -18.99
CA SER A 509 6.66 -1.43 -18.01
C SER A 509 7.01 -1.71 -16.54
N LEU A 510 8.11 -2.41 -16.26
CA LEU A 510 8.46 -2.89 -14.93
C LEU A 510 9.93 -2.57 -14.59
N GLY A 511 10.16 -1.56 -13.75
CA GLY A 511 11.41 -1.41 -13.01
C GLY A 511 12.24 -0.17 -13.32
N MET A 512 13.52 -0.22 -12.92
CA MET A 512 14.54 0.82 -13.15
C MET A 512 15.44 0.47 -14.34
N ASP A 513 14.96 -0.40 -15.22
CA ASP A 513 15.71 -0.99 -16.32
C ASP A 513 15.77 -0.01 -17.50
N ILE A 514 16.91 0.01 -18.20
CA ILE A 514 17.12 0.87 -19.37
C ILE A 514 17.20 -0.03 -20.58
N GLY A 515 16.37 0.24 -21.58
CA GLY A 515 16.29 -0.65 -22.73
C GLY A 515 17.55 -0.74 -23.57
N GLY A 516 17.78 -1.95 -24.07
CA GLY A 516 18.86 -2.29 -25.02
C GLY A 516 18.48 -2.05 -26.49
N ASP A 517 17.19 -1.90 -26.77
CA ASP A 517 16.64 -1.67 -28.10
C ASP A 517 17.05 -0.32 -28.71
N PHE A 518 17.42 -0.32 -29.99
CA PHE A 518 17.69 0.91 -30.75
C PHE A 518 17.24 0.83 -32.20
N TYR A 519 17.07 2.01 -32.79
CA TYR A 519 16.90 2.18 -34.23
C TYR A 519 17.60 3.45 -34.70
N ASP A 520 17.93 3.52 -35.98
CA ASP A 520 18.47 4.72 -36.63
C ASP A 520 18.07 4.79 -38.12
N LEU A 521 17.97 6.00 -38.64
CA LEU A 521 17.84 6.28 -40.07
C LEU A 521 19.01 7.16 -40.52
N ILE A 522 19.83 6.65 -41.42
CA ILE A 522 21.05 7.30 -41.85
C ILE A 522 20.89 7.70 -43.32
N ARG A 523 20.90 8.99 -43.61
CA ARG A 523 20.93 9.46 -45.00
C ARG A 523 22.34 9.28 -45.56
N LEU A 524 22.49 8.46 -46.61
CA LEU A 524 23.78 8.14 -47.21
C LEU A 524 24.06 9.04 -48.41
N THR A 525 23.07 9.20 -49.29
CA THR A 525 23.11 10.12 -50.43
C THR A 525 21.74 10.78 -50.62
N ASP A 526 21.50 11.44 -51.76
CA ASP A 526 20.19 11.99 -52.11
C ASP A 526 19.15 10.92 -52.46
N THR A 527 19.60 9.74 -52.89
CA THR A 527 18.72 8.64 -53.33
C THR A 527 18.92 7.36 -52.52
N THR A 528 19.81 7.37 -51.52
CA THR A 528 20.09 6.21 -50.67
C THR A 528 20.06 6.55 -49.19
N ALA A 529 19.55 5.61 -48.39
CA ALA A 529 19.49 5.70 -46.94
C ALA A 529 19.76 4.32 -46.33
N ALA A 530 20.11 4.27 -45.05
CA ALA A 530 20.16 3.05 -44.28
C ALA A 530 19.16 3.12 -43.12
N ALA A 531 18.44 2.03 -42.92
CA ALA A 531 17.61 1.81 -41.74
C ALA A 531 18.25 0.71 -40.89
N VAL A 532 18.33 0.96 -39.59
CA VAL A 532 18.97 0.07 -38.63
C VAL A 532 18.03 -0.14 -37.47
N ILE A 533 17.97 -1.38 -36.99
CA ILE A 533 17.34 -1.72 -35.71
C ILE A 533 18.18 -2.79 -35.03
N GLY A 534 18.17 -2.81 -33.70
CA GLY A 534 18.84 -3.85 -32.95
C GLY A 534 18.42 -3.88 -31.50
N ASP A 535 18.82 -4.95 -30.83
CA ASP A 535 18.60 -5.18 -29.41
C ASP A 535 19.88 -5.70 -28.75
N VAL A 536 20.23 -5.12 -27.62
CA VAL A 536 21.38 -5.48 -26.80
C VAL A 536 20.93 -6.40 -25.68
N GLN A 537 21.67 -7.50 -25.46
CA GLN A 537 21.38 -8.42 -24.38
C GLN A 537 21.28 -7.70 -23.00
N GLY A 538 20.09 -7.77 -22.40
CA GLY A 538 19.78 -7.24 -21.08
C GLY A 538 19.40 -5.76 -21.10
N HIS A 539 18.86 -5.28 -19.99
CA HIS A 539 18.14 -4.00 -19.92
C HIS A 539 18.69 -3.09 -18.79
N ASP A 540 20.00 -2.84 -18.77
CA ASP A 540 20.64 -1.99 -17.75
C ASP A 540 21.50 -0.87 -18.35
N ILE A 541 22.12 -0.04 -17.50
CA ILE A 541 22.99 1.07 -17.92
C ILE A 541 24.11 0.61 -18.86
N THR A 542 24.64 -0.61 -18.66
CA THR A 542 25.70 -1.13 -19.52
C THR A 542 25.17 -1.58 -20.88
N ALA A 543 23.95 -2.13 -20.95
CA ALA A 543 23.26 -2.38 -22.21
C ALA A 543 23.03 -1.10 -22.99
N ALA A 544 22.52 -0.05 -22.32
CA ALA A 544 22.26 1.25 -22.94
C ALA A 544 23.54 1.92 -23.47
N ALA A 545 24.65 1.82 -22.73
CA ALA A 545 25.94 2.31 -23.20
C ALA A 545 26.41 1.57 -24.46
N LEU A 546 26.28 0.24 -24.48
CA LEU A 546 26.64 -0.60 -25.62
C LEU A 546 25.73 -0.34 -26.83
N MET A 547 24.44 -0.16 -26.60
CA MET A 547 23.44 0.24 -27.58
C MET A 547 23.86 1.54 -28.31
N GLY A 548 24.24 2.57 -27.55
CA GLY A 548 24.77 3.81 -28.11
C GLY A 548 26.05 3.61 -28.93
N GLN A 549 26.97 2.78 -28.45
CA GLN A 549 28.22 2.46 -29.16
C GLN A 549 27.95 1.73 -30.48
N VAL A 550 27.10 0.70 -30.48
CA VAL A 550 26.73 -0.06 -31.68
C VAL A 550 26.03 0.83 -32.69
N ARG A 551 25.04 1.62 -32.26
CA ARG A 551 24.35 2.55 -33.16
C ARG A 551 25.33 3.51 -33.83
N MET A 552 26.25 4.09 -33.07
CA MET A 552 27.25 5.02 -33.60
C MET A 552 28.29 4.34 -34.51
N ALA A 553 28.72 3.12 -34.19
CA ALA A 553 29.62 2.34 -35.03
C ALA A 553 28.97 2.00 -36.37
N VAL A 554 27.72 1.51 -36.34
CA VAL A 554 26.92 1.25 -37.54
C VAL A 554 26.77 2.53 -38.37
N HIS A 555 26.41 3.64 -37.72
CA HIS A 555 26.29 4.94 -38.36
C HIS A 555 27.58 5.38 -39.08
N ALA A 556 28.73 5.24 -38.41
CA ALA A 556 30.03 5.58 -38.96
C ALA A 556 30.41 4.70 -40.16
N HIS A 557 30.27 3.37 -40.04
CA HIS A 557 30.59 2.45 -41.13
C HIS A 557 29.66 2.64 -42.34
N ALA A 558 28.37 2.88 -42.11
CA ALA A 558 27.39 3.15 -43.15
C ALA A 558 27.74 4.45 -43.92
N THR A 559 28.03 5.53 -43.20
CA THR A 559 28.39 6.83 -43.79
C THR A 559 29.73 6.76 -44.53
N ALA A 560 30.64 5.87 -44.10
CA ALA A 560 31.88 5.56 -44.81
C ALA A 560 31.67 4.72 -46.09
N GLY A 561 30.44 4.33 -46.42
CA GLY A 561 30.09 3.64 -47.67
C GLY A 561 30.30 2.12 -47.64
N ALA A 562 30.41 1.49 -46.46
CA ALA A 562 30.48 0.04 -46.37
C ALA A 562 29.15 -0.62 -46.81
N THR A 563 29.25 -1.82 -47.39
CA THR A 563 28.09 -2.65 -47.73
C THR A 563 27.44 -3.23 -46.46
N PRO A 564 26.15 -3.64 -46.48
CA PRO A 564 25.45 -4.14 -45.29
C PRO A 564 26.20 -5.21 -44.49
N ASP A 565 26.79 -6.18 -45.17
CA ASP A 565 27.60 -7.24 -44.57
C ASP A 565 28.88 -6.71 -43.90
N GLN A 566 29.53 -5.72 -44.53
CA GLN A 566 30.73 -5.09 -43.99
C GLN A 566 30.43 -4.19 -42.80
N VAL A 567 29.28 -3.51 -42.79
CA VAL A 567 28.84 -2.70 -41.64
C VAL A 567 28.70 -3.59 -40.41
N LEU A 568 28.00 -4.71 -40.52
CA LEU A 568 27.85 -5.65 -39.40
C LEU A 568 29.18 -6.29 -39.00
N ALA A 569 29.99 -6.74 -39.96
CA ALA A 569 31.29 -7.37 -39.67
C ALA A 569 32.32 -6.41 -39.02
N ARG A 570 32.31 -5.13 -39.39
CA ARG A 570 33.18 -4.13 -38.74
C ARG A 570 32.67 -3.77 -37.35
N THR A 571 31.36 -3.66 -37.19
CA THR A 571 30.74 -3.42 -35.87
C THR A 571 31.01 -4.57 -34.91
N ASP A 572 30.92 -5.83 -35.36
CA ASP A 572 31.29 -7.01 -34.56
C ASP A 572 32.74 -6.95 -34.07
N ARG A 573 33.65 -6.50 -34.94
CA ARG A 573 35.07 -6.31 -34.58
C ARG A 573 35.26 -5.21 -33.55
N ASP A 574 34.59 -4.07 -33.72
CA ASP A 574 34.64 -2.98 -32.74
C ASP A 574 34.16 -3.45 -31.35
N LEU A 575 33.11 -4.29 -31.30
CA LEU A 575 32.64 -4.88 -30.05
C LEU A 575 33.63 -5.87 -29.43
N ALA A 576 34.30 -6.67 -30.25
CA ALA A 576 35.34 -7.57 -29.79
C ALA A 576 36.53 -6.80 -29.18
N ASP A 577 36.96 -5.71 -29.81
CA ASP A 577 38.05 -4.86 -29.33
C ASP A 577 37.70 -4.15 -28.00
N LEU A 578 36.42 -3.80 -27.82
CA LEU A 578 35.89 -3.23 -26.57
C LEU A 578 35.74 -4.26 -25.44
N ASN A 579 35.98 -5.56 -25.70
CA ASN A 579 35.68 -6.67 -24.78
C ASN A 579 34.25 -6.63 -24.24
N ALA A 580 33.27 -6.32 -25.11
CA ALA A 580 31.88 -6.35 -24.73
C ALA A 580 31.49 -7.77 -24.27
N SER A 581 31.01 -7.92 -23.03
CA SER A 581 30.59 -9.21 -22.48
C SER A 581 29.15 -9.58 -22.85
N ARG A 582 28.56 -8.88 -23.82
CA ARG A 582 27.16 -8.96 -24.23
C ARG A 582 27.09 -9.04 -25.74
N PHE A 583 26.09 -9.75 -26.24
CA PHE A 583 25.82 -9.79 -27.67
C PHE A 583 24.69 -8.83 -28.06
N VAL A 584 24.66 -8.50 -29.35
CA VAL A 584 23.68 -7.56 -29.91
C VAL A 584 23.06 -8.18 -31.16
N SER A 585 21.73 -8.31 -31.18
CA SER A 585 21.00 -8.60 -32.40
C SER A 585 20.89 -7.32 -33.22
N CYS A 586 21.12 -7.38 -34.53
CA CYS A 586 21.08 -6.18 -35.37
C CYS A 586 20.63 -6.50 -36.80
N LEU A 587 19.72 -5.70 -37.35
CA LEU A 587 19.30 -5.75 -38.74
C LEU A 587 19.67 -4.42 -39.41
N TYR A 588 20.42 -4.52 -40.51
CA TYR A 588 20.79 -3.38 -41.34
C TYR A 588 20.11 -3.47 -42.71
N ALA A 589 19.47 -2.39 -43.13
CA ALA A 589 18.79 -2.27 -44.42
C ALA A 589 19.33 -1.09 -45.22
N HIS A 590 20.05 -1.37 -46.31
CA HIS A 590 20.43 -0.36 -47.29
C HIS A 590 19.29 -0.15 -48.29
N LEU A 591 18.79 1.07 -48.37
CA LEU A 591 17.67 1.48 -49.23
C LEU A 591 18.23 2.29 -50.40
N ASP A 592 18.05 1.79 -51.63
CA ASP A 592 18.30 2.51 -52.87
C ASP A 592 16.96 2.90 -53.51
N LEU A 593 16.54 4.14 -53.29
CA LEU A 593 15.26 4.67 -53.80
C LEU A 593 15.30 4.89 -55.32
N GLY A 594 16.50 5.10 -55.88
CA GLY A 594 16.69 5.24 -57.33
C GLY A 594 16.53 3.91 -58.06
N ARG A 595 17.13 2.84 -57.53
CA ARG A 595 16.98 1.47 -58.05
C ARG A 595 15.73 0.76 -57.56
N ARG A 596 15.01 1.34 -56.59
CA ARG A 596 13.83 0.74 -55.92
C ARG A 596 14.17 -0.64 -55.35
N GLN A 597 15.25 -0.68 -54.59
CA GLN A 597 15.80 -1.92 -54.07
C GLN A 597 16.23 -1.72 -52.62
N ALA A 598 16.01 -2.74 -51.78
CA ALA A 598 16.57 -2.80 -50.45
C ALA A 598 17.49 -4.02 -50.34
N THR A 599 18.68 -3.82 -49.76
CA THR A 599 19.64 -4.89 -49.45
C THR A 599 19.81 -4.98 -47.94
N LEU A 600 19.50 -6.15 -47.39
CA LEU A 600 19.44 -6.44 -45.96
C LEU A 600 20.58 -7.36 -45.55
N ALA A 601 21.07 -7.17 -44.33
CA ALA A 601 21.89 -8.14 -43.59
C ALA A 601 21.39 -8.20 -42.15
N SER A 602 21.33 -9.41 -41.56
CA SER A 602 20.89 -9.62 -40.18
C SER A 602 21.97 -10.33 -39.37
N ALA A 603 22.27 -9.82 -38.19
CA ALA A 603 23.05 -10.43 -37.13
C ALA A 603 22.09 -10.95 -36.05
N GLY A 604 21.47 -12.11 -36.29
CA GLY A 604 20.56 -12.76 -35.33
C GLY A 604 19.26 -12.03 -34.99
N HIS A 605 18.92 -10.93 -35.68
CA HIS A 605 17.72 -10.14 -35.41
C HIS A 605 16.47 -10.74 -36.09
N PRO A 606 15.25 -10.56 -35.53
CA PRO A 606 14.01 -11.01 -36.16
C PRO A 606 13.86 -10.55 -37.62
N PRO A 607 13.26 -11.37 -38.50
CA PRO A 607 13.08 -11.03 -39.90
C PRO A 607 12.10 -9.85 -40.05
N PRO A 608 12.41 -8.83 -40.86
CA PRO A 608 11.48 -7.72 -41.07
C PRO A 608 10.23 -8.21 -41.81
N LEU A 609 9.11 -7.51 -41.62
CA LEU A 609 7.90 -7.75 -42.40
C LEU A 609 7.90 -6.86 -43.64
N VAL A 610 7.50 -7.43 -44.78
CA VAL A 610 7.21 -6.66 -45.98
C VAL A 610 5.73 -6.74 -46.27
N ARG A 611 5.14 -5.61 -46.66
CA ARG A 611 3.81 -5.53 -47.26
C ARG A 611 3.94 -4.93 -48.65
N HIS A 612 3.54 -5.69 -49.65
CA HIS A 612 3.57 -5.28 -51.05
C HIS A 612 2.41 -4.33 -51.36
N PRO A 613 2.46 -3.60 -52.50
CA PRO A 613 1.37 -2.71 -52.92
C PRO A 613 0.02 -3.41 -53.12
N ASP A 614 0.02 -4.72 -53.36
CA ASP A 614 -1.18 -5.57 -53.44
C ASP A 614 -1.72 -6.00 -52.06
N ARG A 615 -1.16 -5.42 -50.99
CA ARG A 615 -1.48 -5.68 -49.56
C ARG A 615 -1.10 -7.06 -49.06
N ARG A 616 -0.46 -7.91 -49.87
CA ARG A 616 0.13 -9.15 -49.35
C ARG A 616 1.26 -8.81 -48.40
N SER A 617 1.22 -9.38 -47.21
CA SER A 617 2.29 -9.23 -46.21
C SER A 617 2.86 -10.59 -45.81
N HIS A 618 4.17 -10.64 -45.61
CA HIS A 618 4.88 -11.80 -45.10
C HIS A 618 6.20 -11.37 -44.45
N PRO A 619 6.77 -12.18 -43.54
CA PRO A 619 8.16 -12.00 -43.12
C PRO A 619 9.11 -12.17 -44.32
N VAL A 620 10.19 -11.39 -44.34
CA VAL A 620 11.24 -11.53 -45.34
C VAL A 620 12.05 -12.79 -45.06
N ASP A 621 12.27 -13.61 -46.09
CA ASP A 621 13.17 -14.77 -46.02
C ASP A 621 14.63 -14.29 -46.03
N ILE A 622 15.16 -14.03 -44.83
CA ILE A 622 16.54 -13.61 -44.59
C ILE A 622 17.28 -14.70 -43.82
N ARG A 623 18.51 -15.00 -44.26
CA ARG A 623 19.40 -15.90 -43.51
C ARG A 623 20.23 -15.07 -42.53
N PRO A 624 20.03 -15.22 -41.21
CA PRO A 624 20.79 -14.45 -40.23
C PRO A 624 22.22 -14.98 -40.11
N GLY A 625 23.17 -14.06 -39.94
CA GLY A 625 24.48 -14.35 -39.35
C GLY A 625 24.40 -14.39 -37.82
N PRO A 626 25.51 -14.69 -37.13
CA PRO A 626 25.52 -14.71 -35.66
C PRO A 626 25.31 -13.30 -35.08
N PRO A 627 24.64 -13.14 -33.91
CA PRO A 627 24.61 -11.87 -33.19
C PRO A 627 26.01 -11.29 -33.01
N LEU A 628 26.10 -9.95 -33.02
CA LEU A 628 27.35 -9.22 -32.84
C LEU A 628 27.90 -9.45 -31.43
N GLY A 629 29.21 -9.54 -31.26
CA GLY A 629 29.86 -9.66 -29.95
C GLY A 629 29.95 -11.09 -29.40
N ILE A 630 29.48 -12.11 -30.12
CA ILE A 630 29.60 -13.53 -29.70
C ILE A 630 31.04 -14.06 -29.75
N GLY A 631 31.93 -13.40 -30.51
CA GLY A 631 33.34 -13.80 -30.60
C GLY A 631 33.61 -14.93 -31.61
N VAL A 632 32.84 -14.97 -32.70
CA VAL A 632 32.99 -15.99 -33.77
C VAL A 632 34.22 -15.73 -34.68
N GLY A 633 35.02 -14.70 -34.38
CA GLY A 633 36.28 -14.38 -35.04
C GLY A 633 36.13 -13.70 -36.41
N SER A 634 35.52 -14.39 -37.38
CA SER A 634 35.25 -13.83 -38.72
C SER A 634 33.84 -14.22 -39.18
N PRO A 635 32.81 -13.54 -38.62
CA PRO A 635 31.43 -13.84 -38.97
C PRO A 635 31.13 -13.46 -40.43
N VAL A 636 30.20 -14.20 -41.05
CA VAL A 636 29.66 -13.90 -42.37
C VAL A 636 28.19 -13.51 -42.20
N TYR A 637 27.80 -12.38 -42.80
CA TYR A 637 26.44 -11.87 -42.79
C TYR A 637 25.86 -11.94 -44.22
N PRO A 638 25.01 -12.92 -44.54
CA PRO A 638 24.44 -13.07 -45.88
C PRO A 638 23.58 -11.86 -46.28
N LEU A 639 23.69 -11.47 -47.56
CA LEU A 639 22.87 -10.40 -48.13
C LEU A 639 21.57 -10.93 -48.71
N THR A 640 20.45 -10.34 -48.32
CA THR A 640 19.13 -10.57 -48.93
C THR A 640 18.69 -9.30 -49.63
N THR A 641 18.22 -9.41 -50.88
CA THR A 641 17.80 -8.24 -51.66
C THR A 641 16.33 -8.35 -52.05
N LEU A 642 15.57 -7.27 -51.89
CA LEU A 642 14.14 -7.21 -52.20
C LEU A 642 13.77 -5.94 -52.97
N SER A 643 12.64 -6.01 -53.70
CA SER A 643 12.08 -4.88 -54.44
C SER A 643 11.41 -3.90 -53.49
N LEU A 644 11.79 -2.63 -53.60
CA LEU A 644 11.28 -1.51 -52.80
C LEU A 644 10.44 -0.59 -53.71
N ALA A 645 9.43 -1.17 -54.37
CA ALA A 645 8.50 -0.43 -55.21
C ALA A 645 7.71 0.62 -54.39
N PRO A 646 7.21 1.71 -55.02
CA PRO A 646 6.37 2.67 -54.33
C PRO A 646 5.20 1.98 -53.61
N GLU A 647 4.88 2.44 -52.39
CA GLU A 647 3.89 1.86 -51.47
C GLU A 647 4.28 0.53 -50.82
N THR A 648 5.44 -0.06 -51.13
CA THR A 648 5.96 -1.22 -50.37
C THR A 648 6.30 -0.78 -48.94
N LEU A 649 5.64 -1.36 -47.94
CA LEU A 649 5.93 -1.07 -46.55
C LEU A 649 6.89 -2.11 -45.98
N LEU A 650 8.01 -1.65 -45.43
CA LEU A 650 8.96 -2.48 -44.68
C LEU A 650 8.82 -2.13 -43.19
N ALA A 651 8.58 -3.14 -42.35
CA ALA A 651 8.46 -3.00 -40.90
C ALA A 651 9.59 -3.78 -40.21
N LEU A 652 10.44 -3.06 -39.49
CA LEU A 652 11.52 -3.58 -38.67
C LEU A 652 11.08 -3.47 -37.21
N TYR A 653 11.35 -4.48 -36.39
CA TYR A 653 10.88 -4.53 -35.01
C TYR A 653 11.81 -5.38 -34.15
N THR A 654 11.89 -5.07 -32.87
CA THR A 654 12.61 -5.87 -31.88
C THR A 654 11.71 -7.00 -31.34
N ASP A 655 12.32 -7.99 -30.70
CA ASP A 655 11.62 -9.18 -30.21
C ASP A 655 10.56 -8.85 -29.16
N GLY A 656 10.68 -7.79 -28.36
CA GLY A 656 9.64 -7.37 -27.42
C GLY A 656 8.26 -7.13 -28.06
N LEU A 657 8.17 -6.90 -29.38
CA LEU A 657 6.90 -6.81 -30.10
C LEU A 657 6.21 -8.17 -30.31
N VAL A 658 6.99 -9.24 -30.47
CA VAL A 658 6.54 -10.57 -30.91
C VAL A 658 6.73 -11.66 -29.85
N GLU A 659 7.68 -11.49 -28.93
CA GLU A 659 8.02 -12.47 -27.92
C GLU A 659 6.94 -12.53 -26.85
N ASN A 660 6.21 -13.65 -26.84
CA ASN A 660 5.09 -13.90 -25.95
C ASN A 660 5.39 -15.16 -25.13
N PRO A 661 5.41 -15.07 -23.79
CA PRO A 661 5.65 -16.24 -22.95
C PRO A 661 4.70 -17.39 -23.28
N GLY A 662 5.25 -18.52 -23.70
CA GLY A 662 4.49 -19.73 -24.03
C GLY A 662 3.89 -19.80 -25.44
N ILE A 663 4.18 -18.84 -26.33
CA ILE A 663 3.77 -18.86 -27.73
C ILE A 663 5.01 -18.99 -28.63
N ASP A 664 4.91 -19.80 -29.68
CA ASP A 664 5.96 -19.92 -30.69
C ASP A 664 6.16 -18.61 -31.45
N LEU A 665 7.42 -18.18 -31.58
CA LEU A 665 7.81 -16.92 -32.20
C LEU A 665 7.35 -16.86 -33.68
N GLY A 666 7.44 -17.97 -34.42
CA GLY A 666 7.03 -18.03 -35.82
C GLY A 666 5.54 -17.73 -36.01
N ASN A 667 4.69 -18.23 -35.12
CA ASN A 667 3.25 -17.94 -35.14
C ASN A 667 2.98 -16.45 -34.86
N THR A 668 3.61 -15.86 -33.85
CA THR A 668 3.43 -14.44 -33.52
C THR A 668 3.87 -13.50 -34.65
N ILE A 669 4.96 -13.84 -35.34
CA ILE A 669 5.44 -13.10 -36.52
C ILE A 669 4.46 -13.23 -37.68
N ALA A 670 3.92 -14.43 -37.93
CA ALA A 670 2.93 -14.65 -38.98
C ALA A 670 1.62 -13.90 -38.71
N ASP A 671 1.16 -13.87 -37.46
CA ASP A 671 -0.02 -13.13 -37.04
C ASP A 671 0.19 -11.61 -37.20
N LEU A 672 1.35 -11.09 -36.81
CA LEU A 672 1.72 -9.69 -37.00
C LEU A 672 1.77 -9.31 -38.49
N ALA A 673 2.32 -10.19 -39.34
CA ALA A 673 2.31 -10.00 -40.79
C ALA A 673 0.88 -9.99 -41.37
N HIS A 674 0.02 -10.89 -40.89
CA HIS A 674 -1.38 -10.91 -41.30
C HIS A 674 -2.07 -9.58 -40.94
N HIS A 675 -1.90 -9.10 -39.70
CA HIS A 675 -2.46 -7.83 -39.24
C HIS A 675 -1.92 -6.63 -40.04
N LEU A 676 -0.63 -6.60 -40.35
CA LEU A 676 -0.01 -5.58 -41.21
C LEU A 676 -0.68 -5.49 -42.59
N GLY A 677 -1.05 -6.63 -43.17
CA GLY A 677 -1.80 -6.72 -44.43
C GLY A 677 -3.24 -6.22 -44.34
N GLN A 678 -3.91 -6.44 -43.20
CA GLN A 678 -5.31 -6.04 -42.98
C GLN A 678 -5.48 -4.58 -42.56
N ALA A 679 -4.43 -3.94 -42.06
CA ALA A 679 -4.49 -2.58 -41.52
C ALA A 679 -4.81 -1.48 -42.57
N GLY A 680 -4.96 -1.83 -43.85
CA GLY A 680 -5.37 -0.88 -44.90
C GLY A 680 -4.37 0.25 -45.14
N ASP A 681 -4.89 1.41 -45.58
CA ASP A 681 -4.10 2.59 -45.95
C ASP A 681 -3.95 3.58 -44.78
N LEU A 682 -3.88 3.06 -43.55
CA LEU A 682 -3.68 3.89 -42.36
C LEU A 682 -2.39 4.72 -42.50
N PRO A 683 -2.39 5.99 -42.04
CA PRO A 683 -1.17 6.77 -41.86
C PRO A 683 -0.16 5.99 -40.99
N LEU A 684 1.13 6.08 -41.31
CA LEU A 684 2.17 5.32 -40.60
C LEU A 684 2.11 5.45 -39.06
N PRO A 685 1.85 6.64 -38.45
CA PRO A 685 1.70 6.74 -37.00
C PRO A 685 0.54 5.92 -36.42
N GLN A 686 -0.60 5.87 -37.11
CA GLN A 686 -1.75 5.07 -36.68
C GLN A 686 -1.51 3.58 -36.90
N LEU A 687 -0.74 3.24 -37.93
CA LEU A 687 -0.31 1.86 -38.19
C LEU A 687 0.63 1.36 -37.09
N LEU A 688 1.59 2.17 -36.64
CA LEU A 688 2.44 1.84 -35.49
C LEU A 688 1.59 1.48 -34.26
N ASP A 689 0.64 2.34 -33.91
CA ASP A 689 -0.22 2.14 -32.73
C ASP A 689 -1.09 0.87 -32.89
N SER A 690 -1.57 0.61 -34.11
CA SER A 690 -2.34 -0.61 -34.43
C SER A 690 -1.52 -1.89 -34.28
N LEU A 691 -0.25 -1.90 -34.70
CA LEU A 691 0.63 -3.06 -34.60
C LEU A 691 0.99 -3.36 -33.13
N VAL A 692 1.32 -2.31 -32.36
CA VAL A 692 1.60 -2.44 -30.91
C VAL A 692 0.38 -2.96 -30.16
N HIS A 693 -0.81 -2.40 -30.41
CA HIS A 693 -2.01 -2.78 -29.68
C HIS A 693 -2.46 -4.21 -29.99
N HIS A 694 -2.22 -4.69 -31.22
CA HIS A 694 -2.56 -6.03 -31.65
C HIS A 694 -1.80 -7.11 -30.87
N THR A 695 -0.50 -6.92 -30.65
CA THR A 695 0.32 -7.91 -29.93
C THR A 695 0.14 -7.84 -28.41
N ARG A 696 -0.28 -6.69 -27.87
CA ARG A 696 -0.44 -6.46 -26.42
C ARG A 696 -1.68 -5.60 -26.07
N PRO A 697 -2.90 -6.15 -26.08
CA PRO A 697 -4.11 -5.40 -25.76
C PRO A 697 -4.20 -4.90 -24.31
N THR A 698 -3.42 -5.47 -23.39
CA THR A 698 -3.39 -5.09 -21.95
C THR A 698 -2.36 -4.00 -21.60
N GLY A 699 -1.52 -3.57 -22.55
CA GLY A 699 -0.57 -2.46 -22.38
C GLY A 699 0.59 -2.70 -21.40
N ARG A 700 0.85 -3.95 -20.99
CA ARG A 700 2.02 -4.31 -20.17
C ARG A 700 3.10 -4.94 -21.04
N HIS A 701 4.31 -4.38 -21.00
CA HIS A 701 5.48 -4.85 -21.74
C HIS A 701 6.50 -5.45 -20.78
N THR A 702 6.93 -6.69 -21.06
CA THR A 702 7.98 -7.39 -20.31
C THR A 702 9.39 -7.06 -20.80
N ASP A 703 9.48 -6.55 -22.03
CA ASP A 703 10.71 -6.10 -22.67
C ASP A 703 10.44 -4.80 -23.44
N ASP A 704 11.50 -4.13 -23.87
CA ASP A 704 11.41 -2.92 -24.69
C ASP A 704 10.89 -3.25 -26.10
N ILE A 705 10.28 -2.25 -26.74
CA ILE A 705 9.77 -2.39 -28.11
C ILE A 705 10.27 -1.21 -28.94
N ALA A 706 11.10 -1.49 -29.93
CA ALA A 706 11.33 -0.62 -31.06
C ALA A 706 10.57 -1.14 -32.29
N LEU A 707 9.84 -0.25 -32.95
CA LEU A 707 9.13 -0.53 -34.20
C LEU A 707 9.39 0.58 -35.20
N PHE A 708 9.79 0.21 -36.42
CA PHE A 708 10.29 1.12 -37.43
C PHE A 708 9.70 0.82 -38.81
N LEU A 709 8.89 1.75 -39.33
CA LEU A 709 8.16 1.63 -40.58
C LEU A 709 8.75 2.52 -41.67
N LEU A 710 8.95 1.94 -42.85
CA LEU A 710 9.55 2.58 -44.02
C LEU A 710 8.66 2.35 -45.24
N ARG A 711 8.23 3.42 -45.91
CA ARG A 711 7.41 3.33 -47.12
C ARG A 711 7.94 4.29 -48.20
N PRO A 712 8.50 3.79 -49.31
CA PRO A 712 8.86 4.64 -50.42
C PRO A 712 7.58 5.18 -51.07
N HIS A 713 7.57 6.47 -51.40
CA HIS A 713 6.47 7.08 -52.14
C HIS A 713 6.99 7.61 -53.48
N ARG A 714 6.08 7.87 -54.42
CA ARG A 714 6.47 8.53 -55.68
C ARG A 714 6.90 9.96 -55.38
N THR A 715 8.12 10.33 -55.73
CA THR A 715 8.50 11.73 -55.89
C THR A 715 7.81 12.28 -57.13
N ALA A 716 7.07 13.38 -57.00
CA ALA A 716 6.60 14.13 -58.16
C ALA A 716 7.83 14.57 -58.96
N ALA A 717 7.89 14.23 -60.25
CA ALA A 717 8.95 14.70 -61.12
C ALA A 717 8.90 16.24 -61.16
N SER A 718 10.01 16.87 -60.79
CA SER A 718 10.19 18.33 -60.85
C SER A 718 10.29 18.80 -62.30
#